data_AF-A0A7R9UAC0-F1
#
_entry.id   AF-A0A7R9UAC0-F1
#
_cell.length_a   1.000
_cell.length_b   1.000
_cell.length_c   1.000
_cell.angle_alpha   90.00
_cell.angle_beta   90.00
_cell.angle_gamma   90.00
#
_symmetry.space_group_name_H-M   'P 1'
#
loop_
_entity.id
_entity.type
_entity.pdbx_description
1 polymer ?
#
loop_
_entity_poly.entity_id
_entity_poly.type
_entity_poly.pdbx_seq_one_letter_code
_entity_poly.pdbx_strand_id
1 'polypeptide(L)'
;GILGTDETEEDIQVEINDNEPAFLRGRSRFTQEHDPVRVAKNPDGSLSRAATTQVQLSRERRELKQAQAQQLIDSIPKDLNRPWEDPMPDVGERHFAQELRGINLGGSFELPEWKSKAQGKALAHGQISSKSIREQREGLPIYSLKTELCQAFADNQVLVVIGETGSGKTTQMTQYMAEMGYTSKGIIGCTQPRRVAATSVAKRVAEEFGCNVGEDVGYTIRFDDMTNQNGTKTVIKYMTDGMLLREYLKDNHLSNYVCIMLDEAHERTVHTDVLFGLLKDLCARRTDFKLVVTSATLDAEKFSNYFFNCPIFTIPGRTFPVEILYTQEPEPDYMDASLTTVMQIHLTEEAGDILVFLTGQEEIDTFCEILYNRMKALGDLAPELIILPVYSALPSEMQSRIFEPAPAGSRKCIVATNIAEASLTIDGIYYVVDPGFSKVNVFSAKMRIDSLVITPISQASARQRAGRAGRTGPGKCYRLYTEIAYRTEMLPSSVPEIQRTSLGNVVLQLKAMGIKDLVGFDFMDPPPMQTLIGAMENLFALGALDEEGLLTRLGRRMAEFPLEPQLSKMLITSVQFRCSEEILTIISMLSVESPFYRPKDKQGQADSKKAKFHQPEGDHLTLLAVYDAWAKSNFSNPWCYENFIQARAMRRAQDIRKQLVPIMDNYKMDILSAGRNYQKIQRAIVAGYFTNAAKKDPQEGYRTMVEGNVVYIHPSSALFNKSPEWVLYHEVVLTTKEYMRNIMSIEPKWLVELAPNFYRKADPTKLTRQKRMERIEPLFDRYNPPDSWRLSRRRG
;
A
#
# COMPACT_ATOMS: atom_id res chain seq x y z
N GLY A 1 -55.46 -6.27 24.67
CA GLY A 1 -55.22 -5.72 23.33
C GLY A 1 -54.36 -4.49 23.46
N ILE A 2 -53.07 -4.61 23.17
CA ILE A 2 -52.20 -3.49 22.85
C ILE A 2 -51.56 -3.95 21.54
N LEU A 3 -52.17 -3.53 20.44
CA LEU A 3 -51.58 -3.66 19.11
C LEU A 3 -50.29 -2.86 19.15
N GLY A 4 -49.16 -3.54 18.98
CA GLY A 4 -47.92 -2.88 18.63
C GLY A 4 -48.18 -2.10 17.35
N THR A 5 -48.03 -0.79 17.43
CA THR A 5 -47.85 0.04 16.24
C THR A 5 -46.57 -0.44 15.58
N ASP A 6 -46.70 -1.26 14.54
CA ASP A 6 -45.67 -1.35 13.51
C ASP A 6 -45.49 0.09 13.01
N GLU A 7 -44.37 0.71 13.36
CA GLU A 7 -43.92 1.93 12.71
C GLU A 7 -43.83 1.59 11.22
N THR A 8 -44.79 2.08 10.44
CA THR A 8 -44.71 2.04 8.98
C THR A 8 -43.37 2.66 8.59
N GLU A 9 -42.43 1.84 8.10
CA GLU A 9 -41.15 2.31 7.58
C GLU A 9 -41.45 3.33 6.48
N GLU A 10 -41.32 4.62 6.78
CA GLU A 10 -41.39 5.66 5.76
C GLU A 10 -40.26 5.40 4.76
N ASP A 11 -40.60 5.11 3.50
CA ASP A 11 -39.64 5.04 2.39
C ASP A 11 -39.02 6.42 2.16
N ILE A 12 -37.96 6.73 2.92
CA ILE A 12 -37.22 7.99 2.82
C ILE A 12 -36.31 7.92 1.60
N GLN A 13 -36.70 8.63 0.54
CA GLN A 13 -35.81 8.89 -0.58
C GLN A 13 -34.76 9.94 -0.19
N VAL A 14 -33.50 9.61 -0.43
CA VAL A 14 -32.34 10.46 -0.12
C VAL A 14 -31.76 11.01 -1.41
N GLU A 15 -31.54 12.33 -1.47
CA GLU A 15 -30.83 13.00 -2.56
C GLU A 15 -29.56 13.67 -2.03
N ILE A 16 -28.57 13.85 -2.92
CA ILE A 16 -27.40 14.68 -2.63
C ILE A 16 -27.80 16.15 -2.69
N ASN A 17 -27.24 16.93 -1.77
CA ASN A 17 -27.38 18.38 -1.76
C ASN A 17 -26.43 19.01 -2.79
N ASP A 18 -26.97 19.81 -3.71
CA ASP A 18 -26.21 20.45 -4.80
C ASP A 18 -25.51 21.76 -4.35
N ASN A 19 -25.57 22.13 -3.07
CA ASN A 19 -25.02 23.39 -2.57
C ASN A 19 -23.48 23.34 -2.50
N GLU A 20 -22.82 24.12 -3.36
CA GLU A 20 -21.35 24.32 -3.30
C GLU A 20 -20.96 25.17 -2.07
N PRO A 21 -19.85 24.84 -1.37
CA PRO A 21 -19.32 25.66 -0.28
C PRO A 21 -18.99 27.07 -0.76
N ALA A 22 -19.20 28.08 0.09
CA ALA A 22 -19.01 29.48 -0.32
C ALA A 22 -17.59 29.77 -0.84
N PHE A 23 -16.56 29.18 -0.21
CA PHE A 23 -15.16 29.32 -0.59
C PHE A 23 -14.75 28.59 -1.89
N LEU A 24 -15.61 27.74 -2.45
CA LEU A 24 -15.35 26.98 -3.69
C LEU A 24 -16.28 27.33 -4.86
N ARG A 25 -17.20 28.29 -4.70
CA ARG A 25 -18.18 28.65 -5.73
C ARG A 25 -17.55 28.89 -7.09
N GLY A 26 -18.01 28.14 -8.09
CA GLY A 26 -17.56 28.26 -9.48
C GLY A 26 -16.24 27.56 -9.82
N ARG A 27 -15.54 26.99 -8.83
CA ARG A 27 -14.33 26.18 -9.05
C ARG A 27 -14.62 24.67 -9.08
N SER A 28 -15.72 24.22 -8.47
CA SER A 28 -16.11 22.80 -8.40
C SER A 28 -16.61 22.21 -9.73
N ARG A 29 -17.26 23.01 -10.60
CA ARG A 29 -17.72 22.54 -11.92
C ARG A 29 -16.57 22.26 -12.91
N PHE A 30 -15.45 22.98 -12.80
CA PHE A 30 -14.25 22.75 -13.62
C PHE A 30 -13.54 21.42 -13.31
N THR A 31 -13.89 20.76 -12.20
CA THR A 31 -13.28 19.50 -11.75
C THR A 31 -13.76 18.29 -12.56
N GLN A 32 -14.87 18.38 -13.28
CA GLN A 32 -15.46 17.24 -14.00
C GLN A 32 -14.90 16.99 -15.42
N GLU A 33 -14.14 17.94 -15.99
CA GLU A 33 -13.81 17.94 -17.43
C GLU A 33 -12.35 17.59 -17.80
N HIS A 34 -11.40 17.49 -16.87
CA HIS A 34 -10.00 17.18 -17.21
C HIS A 34 -9.56 15.78 -16.79
N ASP A 35 -8.74 15.17 -17.67
CA ASP A 35 -8.15 13.84 -17.49
C ASP A 35 -7.25 13.74 -16.25
N PRO A 36 -7.19 12.57 -15.59
CA PRO A 36 -6.26 12.33 -14.48
C PRO A 36 -4.81 12.55 -14.92
N VAL A 37 -3.94 12.86 -13.94
CA VAL A 37 -2.50 13.07 -14.18
C VAL A 37 -1.95 11.90 -14.98
N ARG A 38 -1.40 12.21 -16.16
CA ARG A 38 -0.84 11.21 -17.06
C ARG A 38 0.43 10.64 -16.43
N VAL A 39 0.32 9.41 -15.92
CA VAL A 39 1.47 8.67 -15.35
C VAL A 39 2.36 8.08 -16.45
N ALA A 40 1.83 7.94 -17.67
CA ALA A 40 2.58 7.53 -18.85
C ALA A 40 2.73 8.70 -19.83
N LYS A 41 3.94 8.88 -20.38
CA LYS A 41 4.26 9.95 -21.34
C LYS A 41 3.52 9.76 -22.67
N ASN A 42 3.40 8.51 -23.13
CA ASN A 42 2.68 8.13 -24.34
C ASN A 42 1.70 6.98 -24.04
N PRO A 43 0.40 7.27 -23.85
CA PRO A 43 -0.60 6.25 -23.56
C PRO A 43 -0.82 5.26 -24.70
N ASP A 44 -0.53 5.65 -25.95
CA ASP A 44 -0.68 4.80 -27.14
C ASP A 44 0.62 4.09 -27.54
N GLY A 45 1.69 4.29 -26.75
CA GLY A 45 3.02 3.75 -26.97
C GLY A 45 3.11 2.23 -26.79
N SER A 46 4.24 1.67 -27.21
CA SER A 46 4.50 0.22 -27.15
C SER A 46 4.48 -0.31 -25.71
N LEU A 47 5.05 0.44 -24.76
CA LEU A 47 5.09 0.05 -23.34
C LEU A 47 3.69 0.04 -22.71
N SER A 48 2.88 1.06 -23.00
CA SER A 48 1.51 1.16 -22.47
C SER A 48 0.60 0.03 -22.99
N ARG A 49 0.79 -0.38 -24.26
CA ARG A 49 0.11 -1.56 -24.81
C ARG A 49 0.54 -2.84 -24.12
N ALA A 50 1.84 -3.08 -23.96
CA ALA A 50 2.36 -4.25 -23.25
C ALA A 50 1.84 -4.34 -21.80
N ALA A 51 1.74 -3.22 -21.08
CA ALA A 51 1.13 -3.19 -19.75
C ALA A 51 -0.35 -3.65 -19.77
N THR A 52 -1.13 -3.20 -20.76
CA THR A 52 -2.55 -3.57 -20.92
C THR A 52 -2.70 -5.05 -21.31
N THR A 53 -1.89 -5.51 -22.26
CA THR A 53 -1.84 -6.91 -22.70
C THR A 53 -1.51 -7.82 -21.52
N GLN A 54 -0.57 -7.45 -20.66
CA GLN A 54 -0.23 -8.28 -19.52
C GLN A 54 -1.39 -8.45 -18.53
N VAL A 55 -2.17 -7.39 -18.27
CA VAL A 55 -3.36 -7.51 -17.42
C VAL A 55 -4.36 -8.53 -18.00
N GLN A 56 -4.51 -8.57 -19.33
CA GLN A 56 -5.33 -9.54 -20.02
C GLN A 56 -4.75 -10.96 -19.92
N LEU A 57 -3.46 -11.14 -20.22
CA LEU A 57 -2.78 -12.44 -20.16
C LEU A 57 -2.77 -13.03 -18.75
N SER A 58 -2.54 -12.21 -17.71
CA SER A 58 -2.64 -12.64 -16.32
C SER A 58 -4.04 -13.14 -15.98
N ARG A 59 -5.08 -12.48 -16.49
CA ARG A 59 -6.47 -12.91 -16.32
C ARG A 59 -6.74 -14.24 -17.03
N GLU A 60 -6.33 -14.38 -18.29
CA GLU A 60 -6.48 -15.62 -19.05
C GLU A 60 -5.76 -16.80 -18.38
N ARG A 61 -4.51 -16.59 -17.93
CA ARG A 61 -3.74 -17.60 -17.18
C ARG A 61 -4.46 -18.05 -15.91
N ARG A 62 -5.11 -17.11 -15.21
CA ARG A 62 -5.89 -17.41 -14.00
C ARG A 62 -7.14 -18.21 -14.31
N GLU A 63 -7.87 -17.82 -15.36
CA GLU A 63 -9.08 -18.53 -15.81
C GLU A 63 -8.72 -19.95 -16.28
N LEU A 64 -7.62 -20.12 -17.03
CA LEU A 64 -7.08 -21.42 -17.42
C LEU A 64 -6.71 -22.30 -16.24
N LYS A 65 -5.97 -21.78 -15.24
CA LYS A 65 -5.63 -22.53 -14.01
C LYS A 65 -6.88 -22.95 -13.25
N GLN A 66 -7.89 -22.09 -13.16
CA GLN A 66 -9.18 -22.42 -12.53
C GLN A 66 -9.93 -23.50 -13.31
N ALA A 67 -9.97 -23.40 -14.63
CA ALA A 67 -10.58 -24.41 -15.49
C ALA A 67 -9.88 -25.77 -15.38
N GLN A 68 -8.54 -25.80 -15.38
CA GLN A 68 -7.76 -27.04 -15.17
C GLN A 68 -8.02 -27.66 -13.80
N ALA A 69 -8.04 -26.85 -12.74
CA ALA A 69 -8.35 -27.33 -11.39
C ALA A 69 -9.78 -27.90 -11.32
N GLN A 70 -10.74 -27.26 -11.99
CA GLN A 70 -12.12 -27.71 -12.03
C GLN A 70 -12.28 -28.97 -12.89
N GLN A 71 -11.57 -29.08 -14.01
CA GLN A 71 -11.51 -30.30 -14.83
C GLN A 71 -10.89 -31.46 -14.06
N LEU A 72 -9.82 -31.22 -13.28
CA LEU A 72 -9.24 -32.23 -12.39
C LEU A 72 -10.28 -32.72 -11.37
N ILE A 73 -11.03 -31.80 -10.75
CA ILE A 73 -12.12 -32.14 -9.82
C ILE A 73 -13.25 -32.91 -10.53
N ASP A 74 -13.66 -32.49 -11.72
CA ASP A 74 -14.72 -33.16 -12.49
C ASP A 74 -14.28 -34.50 -13.09
N SER A 75 -12.97 -34.70 -13.31
CA SER A 75 -12.39 -35.98 -13.73
C SER A 75 -12.35 -37.02 -12.60
N ILE A 76 -12.57 -36.59 -11.35
CA ILE A 76 -12.80 -37.51 -10.23
C ILE A 76 -14.17 -38.16 -10.44
N PRO A 77 -14.26 -39.49 -10.55
CA PRO A 77 -15.53 -40.18 -10.73
C PRO A 77 -16.54 -39.79 -9.64
N LYS A 78 -17.73 -39.29 -10.04
CA LYS A 78 -18.83 -38.93 -9.12
C LYS A 78 -19.46 -40.15 -8.41
N ASP A 79 -19.06 -41.36 -8.80
CA ASP A 79 -19.55 -42.66 -8.31
C ASP A 79 -18.86 -43.16 -7.02
N LEU A 80 -18.46 -42.26 -6.12
CA LEU A 80 -17.82 -42.62 -4.84
C LEU A 80 -18.80 -43.14 -3.76
N ASN A 81 -20.10 -43.24 -4.06
CA ASN A 81 -21.13 -43.72 -3.12
C ASN A 81 -21.77 -45.09 -3.49
N ARG A 82 -21.54 -45.62 -4.70
CA ARG A 82 -22.08 -46.94 -5.10
C ARG A 82 -21.63 -48.12 -4.20
N PRO A 83 -20.38 -48.18 -3.69
CA PRO A 83 -19.95 -49.30 -2.83
C PRO A 83 -20.62 -49.33 -1.44
N TRP A 84 -21.38 -48.30 -1.09
CA TRP A 84 -22.14 -48.20 0.18
C TRP A 84 -23.63 -48.53 0.02
N GLU A 85 -24.15 -48.51 -1.22
CA GLU A 85 -25.51 -48.95 -1.55
C GLU A 85 -25.56 -50.44 -1.93
N ASP A 86 -24.41 -51.07 -2.17
CA ASP A 86 -24.29 -52.51 -2.41
C ASP A 86 -24.09 -53.29 -1.09
N PRO A 87 -25.01 -54.21 -0.73
CA PRO A 87 -24.86 -55.06 0.45
C PRO A 87 -23.77 -56.15 0.32
N MET A 88 -23.21 -56.39 -0.87
CA MET A 88 -22.11 -57.34 -1.12
C MET A 88 -21.06 -56.78 -2.10
N PRO A 89 -20.22 -55.82 -1.67
CA PRO A 89 -19.08 -55.38 -2.48
C PRO A 89 -17.96 -56.42 -2.44
N ASP A 90 -17.24 -56.56 -3.56
CA ASP A 90 -16.10 -57.46 -3.68
C ASP A 90 -14.97 -57.07 -2.70
N VAL A 91 -14.23 -58.09 -2.24
CA VAL A 91 -13.21 -57.97 -1.18
C VAL A 91 -12.04 -57.11 -1.66
N GLY A 92 -12.10 -55.81 -1.38
CA GLY A 92 -11.03 -54.84 -1.69
C GLY A 92 -11.53 -53.46 -2.13
N GLU A 93 -12.75 -53.35 -2.66
CA GLU A 93 -13.27 -52.09 -3.19
C GLU A 93 -13.52 -51.03 -2.11
N ARG A 94 -13.95 -51.45 -0.91
CA ARG A 94 -14.10 -50.55 0.24
C ARG A 94 -12.76 -50.00 0.74
N HIS A 95 -11.69 -50.80 0.67
CA HIS A 95 -10.34 -50.37 1.02
C HIS A 95 -9.76 -49.42 -0.03
N PHE A 96 -9.98 -49.70 -1.32
CA PHE A 96 -9.53 -48.83 -2.42
C PHE A 96 -10.21 -47.44 -2.40
N ALA A 97 -11.52 -47.39 -2.12
CA ALA A 97 -12.24 -46.13 -1.93
C ALA A 97 -11.79 -45.36 -0.67
N GLN A 98 -11.38 -46.06 0.38
CA GLN A 98 -10.84 -45.48 1.60
C GLN A 98 -9.40 -44.98 1.44
N GLU A 99 -8.57 -45.64 0.63
CA GLU A 99 -7.23 -45.16 0.24
C GLU A 99 -7.32 -43.96 -0.70
N LEU A 100 -8.24 -43.94 -1.68
CA LEU A 100 -8.47 -42.78 -2.54
C LEU A 100 -9.01 -41.56 -1.78
N ARG A 101 -9.88 -41.77 -0.78
CA ARG A 101 -10.28 -40.68 0.16
C ARG A 101 -9.14 -40.32 1.12
N GLY A 102 -8.30 -41.27 1.53
CA GLY A 102 -7.14 -41.05 2.39
C GLY A 102 -6.03 -40.23 1.71
N ILE A 103 -5.80 -40.45 0.42
CA ILE A 103 -4.90 -39.65 -0.43
C ILE A 103 -5.45 -38.22 -0.58
N ASN A 104 -6.78 -38.05 -0.67
CA ASN A 104 -7.44 -36.74 -0.80
C ASN A 104 -7.81 -36.02 0.52
N LEU A 105 -7.67 -36.65 1.69
CA LEU A 105 -7.91 -36.04 3.00
C LEU A 105 -6.67 -36.03 3.91
N GLY A 106 -5.54 -36.59 3.45
CA GLY A 106 -4.33 -36.78 4.25
C GLY A 106 -3.01 -36.44 3.53
N GLY A 107 -3.05 -35.87 2.32
CA GLY A 107 -1.86 -35.30 1.69
C GLY A 107 -1.30 -34.15 2.54
N SER A 108 -0.21 -34.44 3.24
CA SER A 108 0.58 -33.52 4.04
C SER A 108 0.82 -32.19 3.33
N PHE A 109 0.76 -31.12 4.14
CA PHE A 109 1.32 -29.78 3.93
C PHE A 109 2.54 -29.69 3.00
N GLU A 110 2.35 -29.76 1.70
CA GLU A 110 3.41 -29.41 0.78
C GLU A 110 3.02 -28.11 0.07
N LEU A 111 3.59 -27.01 0.59
CA LEU A 111 3.83 -25.86 -0.26
C LEU A 111 4.36 -26.35 -1.62
N PRO A 112 3.99 -25.72 -2.76
CA PRO A 112 4.54 -26.08 -4.06
C PRO A 112 6.05 -26.30 -3.92
N GLU A 113 6.60 -27.37 -4.50
CA GLU A 113 8.00 -27.78 -4.26
C GLU A 113 8.97 -26.60 -4.33
N TRP A 114 8.74 -25.68 -5.28
CA TRP A 114 9.52 -24.46 -5.45
C TRP A 114 9.44 -23.50 -4.24
N LYS A 115 8.27 -23.32 -3.63
CA LYS A 115 8.08 -22.53 -2.40
C LYS A 115 8.66 -23.22 -1.18
N SER A 116 8.53 -24.55 -1.10
CA SER A 116 9.15 -25.34 -0.03
C SER A 116 10.68 -25.21 -0.09
N LYS A 117 11.28 -25.35 -1.28
CA LYS A 117 12.71 -25.10 -1.50
C LYS A 117 13.13 -23.64 -1.27
N ALA A 118 12.23 -22.68 -1.47
CA ALA A 118 12.45 -21.27 -1.13
C ALA A 118 12.31 -20.98 0.38
N GLN A 119 11.72 -21.86 1.18
CA GLN A 119 11.69 -21.78 2.65
C GLN A 119 12.89 -22.56 3.23
N GLY A 120 13.86 -21.83 3.80
CA GLY A 120 15.04 -22.45 4.41
C GLY A 120 14.74 -23.12 5.76
N LYS A 121 15.63 -24.01 6.23
CA LYS A 121 15.48 -24.73 7.51
C LYS A 121 16.04 -24.00 8.75
N ALA A 122 16.53 -22.77 8.64
CA ALA A 122 16.99 -21.99 9.79
C ALA A 122 17.05 -20.48 9.48
N LEU A 123 16.85 -19.65 10.50
CA LEU A 123 17.14 -18.21 10.50
C LEU A 123 18.66 -18.02 10.60
N ALA A 124 19.36 -17.90 9.47
CA ALA A 124 20.68 -17.30 9.47
C ALA A 124 20.49 -15.78 9.47
N HIS A 125 20.80 -15.12 10.59
CA HIS A 125 21.07 -13.68 10.55
C HIS A 125 22.29 -13.47 9.64
N GLY A 126 22.21 -12.47 8.76
CA GLY A 126 23.11 -12.27 7.63
C GLY A 126 24.61 -12.30 7.98
N GLN A 127 25.44 -12.29 6.94
CA GLN A 127 26.89 -12.47 7.05
C GLN A 127 27.50 -11.71 8.25
N ILE A 128 28.01 -12.46 9.22
CA ILE A 128 28.94 -11.93 10.23
C ILE A 128 30.23 -11.65 9.45
N SER A 129 30.39 -10.41 9.00
CA SER A 129 31.64 -9.97 8.37
C SER A 129 32.79 -10.24 9.33
N SER A 130 33.86 -10.85 8.83
CA SER A 130 35.08 -11.12 9.61
C SER A 130 35.89 -9.86 9.96
N LYS A 131 35.53 -8.71 9.36
CA LYS A 131 36.17 -7.42 9.59
C LYS A 131 35.59 -6.73 10.82
N SER A 132 36.43 -6.01 11.56
CA SER A 132 35.95 -5.16 12.65
C SER A 132 35.00 -4.07 12.13
N ILE A 133 34.08 -3.60 12.97
CA ILE A 133 33.14 -2.51 12.62
C ILE A 133 33.89 -1.27 12.11
N ARG A 134 35.04 -0.96 12.72
CA ARG A 134 35.88 0.17 12.32
C ARG A 134 36.42 0.01 10.90
N GLU A 135 36.99 -1.15 10.56
CA GLU A 135 37.49 -1.43 9.20
C GLU A 135 36.37 -1.40 8.16
N GLN A 136 35.16 -1.84 8.53
CA GLN A 136 33.99 -1.73 7.65
C GLN A 136 33.64 -0.26 7.38
N ARG A 137 33.62 0.59 8.42
CA ARG A 137 33.34 2.03 8.30
C ARG A 137 34.39 2.76 7.46
N GLU A 138 35.68 2.50 7.72
CA GLU A 138 36.80 3.06 6.95
C GLU A 138 36.80 2.58 5.48
N GLY A 139 36.23 1.40 5.24
CA GLY A 139 36.04 0.84 3.91
C GLY A 139 34.91 1.48 3.08
N LEU A 140 34.07 2.37 3.63
CA LEU A 140 32.96 2.99 2.88
C LEU A 140 33.43 4.15 2.00
N PRO A 141 32.81 4.37 0.81
CA PRO A 141 33.17 5.48 -0.09
C PRO A 141 33.09 6.87 0.57
N ILE A 142 32.13 7.08 1.47
CA ILE A 142 31.98 8.37 2.17
C ILE A 142 33.17 8.68 3.09
N TYR A 143 33.91 7.68 3.56
CA TYR A 143 35.00 7.88 4.52
C TYR A 143 36.16 8.68 3.95
N SER A 144 36.52 8.47 2.67
CA SER A 144 37.60 9.21 2.01
C SER A 144 37.31 10.71 1.91
N LEU A 145 36.02 11.08 1.93
CA LEU A 145 35.56 12.46 1.84
C LEU A 145 35.08 13.01 3.19
N LYS A 146 35.34 12.31 4.31
CA LYS A 146 34.84 12.69 5.64
C LYS A 146 35.20 14.13 6.01
N THR A 147 36.44 14.54 5.82
CA THR A 147 36.91 15.88 6.20
C THR A 147 36.23 16.97 5.36
N GLU A 148 36.17 16.77 4.05
CA GLU A 148 35.51 17.70 3.11
C GLU A 148 34.01 17.81 3.39
N LEU A 149 33.36 16.68 3.71
CA LEU A 149 31.95 16.64 4.07
C LEU A 149 31.67 17.35 5.40
N CYS A 150 32.51 17.14 6.42
CA CYS A 150 32.41 17.87 7.68
C CYS A 150 32.57 19.38 7.48
N GLN A 151 33.49 19.80 6.60
CA GLN A 151 33.63 21.21 6.24
C GLN A 151 32.39 21.73 5.50
N ALA A 152 31.86 20.98 4.53
CA ALA A 152 30.63 21.35 3.84
C ALA A 152 29.43 21.49 4.80
N PHE A 153 29.32 20.62 5.82
CA PHE A 153 28.32 20.75 6.88
C PHE A 153 28.55 21.98 7.76
N ALA A 154 29.78 22.39 8.03
CA ALA A 154 30.06 23.58 8.82
C ALA A 154 29.68 24.86 8.04
N ASP A 155 30.10 24.95 6.78
CA ASP A 155 30.02 26.15 5.96
C ASP A 155 28.60 26.44 5.44
N ASN A 156 27.74 25.43 5.38
CA ASN A 156 26.41 25.56 4.77
C ASN A 156 25.28 25.29 5.77
N GLN A 157 24.20 26.07 5.63
CA GLN A 157 22.95 25.81 6.36
C GLN A 157 22.16 24.66 5.71
N VAL A 158 22.05 24.69 4.38
CA VAL A 158 21.40 23.65 3.58
C VAL A 158 22.43 23.00 2.65
N LEU A 159 22.46 21.68 2.60
CA LEU A 159 23.36 20.92 1.74
C LEU A 159 22.63 19.78 1.04
N VAL A 160 22.75 19.70 -0.29
CA VAL A 160 22.29 18.54 -1.05
C VAL A 160 23.44 17.57 -1.19
N VAL A 161 23.28 16.31 -0.76
CA VAL A 161 24.30 15.28 -0.89
C VAL A 161 23.84 14.19 -1.84
N ILE A 162 24.59 14.02 -2.93
CA ILE A 162 24.38 12.94 -3.89
C ILE A 162 25.33 11.81 -3.56
N GLY A 163 24.84 10.59 -3.58
CA GLY A 163 25.70 9.43 -3.63
C GLY A 163 24.90 8.17 -3.83
N GLU A 164 25.53 7.15 -4.38
CA GLU A 164 24.85 5.89 -4.64
C GLU A 164 24.43 5.17 -3.36
N THR A 165 23.48 4.26 -3.48
CA THR A 165 23.06 3.39 -2.39
C THR A 165 24.23 2.47 -1.98
N GLY A 166 24.49 2.38 -0.68
CA GLY A 166 25.66 1.65 -0.15
C GLY A 166 26.93 2.49 0.03
N SER A 167 26.94 3.77 -0.35
CA SER A 167 28.10 4.64 -0.15
C SER A 167 28.35 5.06 1.30
N GLY A 168 27.40 4.79 2.21
CA GLY A 168 27.48 5.13 3.63
C GLY A 168 26.80 6.44 4.03
N LYS A 169 26.01 7.08 3.14
CA LYS A 169 25.28 8.34 3.43
C LYS A 169 24.50 8.28 4.75
N THR A 170 23.49 7.42 4.80
CA THR A 170 22.56 7.34 5.94
C THR A 170 23.25 6.92 7.22
N THR A 171 24.16 5.94 7.15
CA THR A 171 24.79 5.38 8.35
C THR A 171 25.84 6.30 8.92
N GLN A 172 26.67 6.94 8.08
CA GLN A 172 27.84 7.69 8.56
C GLN A 172 27.59 9.20 8.74
N MET A 173 26.73 9.85 7.94
CA MET A 173 26.58 11.31 7.99
C MET A 173 26.06 11.80 9.34
N THR A 174 25.08 11.10 9.92
CA THR A 174 24.53 11.39 11.25
C THR A 174 25.59 11.21 12.34
N GLN A 175 26.42 10.17 12.24
CA GLN A 175 27.54 9.91 13.16
C GLN A 175 28.62 10.99 13.03
N TYR A 176 28.98 11.42 11.83
CA TYR A 176 29.97 12.48 11.62
C TYR A 176 29.49 13.82 12.18
N MET A 177 28.22 14.16 12.02
CA MET A 177 27.64 15.33 12.69
C MET A 177 27.65 15.20 14.22
N ALA A 178 27.41 14.01 14.77
CA ALA A 178 27.55 13.78 16.20
C ALA A 178 28.99 13.96 16.68
N GLU A 179 29.97 13.42 15.94
CA GLU A 179 31.40 13.58 16.20
C GLU A 179 31.86 15.06 16.11
N MET A 180 31.24 15.87 15.26
CA MET A 180 31.43 17.33 15.19
C MET A 180 30.84 18.09 16.40
N GLY A 181 30.12 17.42 17.29
CA GLY A 181 29.57 18.00 18.51
C GLY A 181 28.19 18.65 18.36
N TYR A 182 27.47 18.44 17.25
CA TYR A 182 26.12 18.99 17.08
C TYR A 182 25.12 18.47 18.11
N THR A 183 25.32 17.25 18.61
CA THR A 183 24.48 16.60 19.64
C THR A 183 24.45 17.34 20.98
N SER A 184 25.45 18.20 21.25
CA SER A 184 25.45 19.08 22.42
C SER A 184 24.37 20.17 22.38
N LYS A 185 23.92 20.54 21.17
CA LYS A 185 22.95 21.62 20.93
C LYS A 185 21.52 21.10 20.76
N GLY A 186 21.35 19.88 20.29
CA GLY A 186 20.05 19.29 20.01
C GLY A 186 20.17 17.92 19.34
N ILE A 187 19.04 17.36 18.93
CA ILE A 187 18.96 16.05 18.31
C ILE A 187 19.29 16.16 16.81
N ILE A 188 19.99 15.16 16.28
CA ILE A 188 20.16 14.95 14.85
C ILE A 188 19.06 13.98 14.39
N GLY A 189 18.12 14.49 13.60
CA GLY A 189 17.05 13.67 13.02
C GLY A 189 17.39 13.20 11.62
N CYS A 190 17.16 11.94 11.30
CA CYS A 190 17.23 11.42 9.93
C CYS A 190 15.88 10.82 9.56
N THR A 191 15.25 11.34 8.51
CA THR A 191 14.01 10.75 8.00
C THR A 191 14.30 9.65 6.99
N GLN A 192 13.40 8.69 6.92
CA GLN A 192 13.39 7.59 5.97
C GLN A 192 11.96 7.40 5.45
N PRO A 193 11.73 7.26 4.14
CA PRO A 193 10.38 7.06 3.62
C PRO A 193 9.78 5.71 4.07
N ARG A 194 10.64 4.71 4.35
CA ARG A 194 10.20 3.34 4.70
C ARG A 194 10.45 3.00 6.16
N ARG A 195 9.44 2.42 6.80
CA ARG A 195 9.49 1.95 8.21
C ARG A 195 10.64 0.98 8.47
N VAL A 196 10.80 -0.03 7.61
CA VAL A 196 11.83 -1.07 7.79
C VAL A 196 13.23 -0.46 7.70
N ALA A 197 13.45 0.49 6.78
CA ALA A 197 14.71 1.20 6.63
C ALA A 197 15.04 2.03 7.89
N ALA A 198 14.07 2.79 8.42
CA ALA A 198 14.24 3.55 9.66
C ALA A 198 14.70 2.65 10.82
N THR A 199 14.02 1.51 11.03
CA THR A 199 14.35 0.57 12.12
C THR A 199 15.68 -0.15 11.88
N SER A 200 15.96 -0.62 10.67
CA SER A 200 17.20 -1.37 10.38
C SER A 200 18.44 -0.48 10.44
N VAL A 201 18.34 0.74 9.91
CA VAL A 201 19.44 1.72 9.97
C VAL A 201 19.69 2.14 11.42
N ALA A 202 18.65 2.41 12.21
CA ALA A 202 18.82 2.74 13.62
C ALA A 202 19.52 1.62 14.41
N LYS A 203 19.14 0.36 14.17
CA LYS A 203 19.82 -0.81 14.75
C LYS A 203 21.29 -0.88 14.37
N ARG A 204 21.57 -0.77 13.06
CA ARG A 204 22.95 -0.79 12.55
C ARG A 204 23.79 0.34 13.12
N VAL A 205 23.23 1.55 13.20
CA VAL A 205 23.96 2.72 13.70
C VAL A 205 24.15 2.64 15.21
N ALA A 206 23.19 2.10 15.97
CA ALA A 206 23.38 1.83 17.39
C ALA A 206 24.55 0.84 17.64
N GLU A 207 24.62 -0.24 16.85
CA GLU A 207 25.75 -1.18 16.88
C GLU A 207 27.08 -0.51 16.54
N GLU A 208 27.10 0.35 15.51
CA GLU A 208 28.31 1.10 15.11
C GLU A 208 28.75 2.18 16.10
N PHE A 209 27.77 2.78 16.79
CA PHE A 209 27.97 3.82 17.81
C PHE A 209 28.30 3.24 19.18
N GLY A 210 28.07 1.94 19.39
CA GLY A 210 28.38 1.22 20.63
C GLY A 210 27.29 1.33 21.71
N CYS A 211 26.03 1.52 21.32
CA CYS A 211 24.89 1.63 22.24
C CYS A 211 23.76 0.65 21.87
N ASN A 212 22.79 0.47 22.77
CA ASN A 212 21.56 -0.22 22.42
C ASN A 212 20.58 0.73 21.72
N VAL A 213 19.71 0.18 20.88
CA VAL A 213 18.63 0.99 20.29
C VAL A 213 17.67 1.44 21.39
N GLY A 214 17.38 2.74 21.42
CA GLY A 214 16.56 3.38 22.45
C GLY A 214 17.37 4.20 23.44
N GLU A 215 18.69 4.07 23.44
CA GLU A 215 19.63 4.90 24.20
C GLU A 215 20.03 6.14 23.38
N ASP A 216 21.31 6.31 23.08
CA ASP A 216 21.86 7.44 22.30
C ASP A 216 21.34 7.46 20.86
N VAL A 217 21.12 6.27 20.29
CA VAL A 217 20.53 6.08 18.96
C VAL A 217 19.16 5.43 19.12
N GLY A 218 18.14 6.07 18.56
CA GLY A 218 16.75 5.60 18.63
C GLY A 218 16.02 5.76 17.32
N TYR A 219 14.80 5.21 17.26
CA TYR A 219 13.91 5.46 16.13
C TYR A 219 12.46 5.68 16.53
N THR A 220 11.74 6.42 15.70
CA THR A 220 10.31 6.65 15.88
C THR A 220 9.59 6.45 14.54
N ILE A 221 8.72 5.45 14.46
CA ILE A 221 7.86 5.19 13.31
C ILE A 221 6.39 5.15 13.77
N ARG A 222 5.46 5.20 12.81
CA ARG A 222 4.03 5.09 13.15
C ARG A 222 3.76 3.78 13.89
N PHE A 223 3.20 3.91 15.08
CA PHE A 223 2.89 2.80 15.97
C PHE A 223 4.06 2.10 16.68
N ASP A 224 5.26 2.69 16.67
CA ASP A 224 6.43 2.11 17.34
C ASP A 224 7.49 3.19 17.61
N ASP A 225 7.80 3.44 18.89
CA ASP A 225 8.74 4.47 19.33
C ASP A 225 9.75 3.88 20.30
N MET A 226 11.00 3.81 19.85
CA MET A 226 12.15 3.29 20.59
C MET A 226 13.14 4.44 20.80
N THR A 227 12.69 5.45 21.54
CA THR A 227 13.51 6.60 21.96
C THR A 227 13.43 6.79 23.47
N ASN A 228 14.50 7.33 24.04
CA ASN A 228 14.63 7.64 25.47
C ASN A 228 14.26 6.49 26.43
N GLN A 229 14.61 5.26 26.07
CA GLN A 229 14.38 4.11 26.94
C GLN A 229 15.31 4.16 28.15
N ASN A 230 14.81 3.72 29.31
CA ASN A 230 15.58 3.69 30.57
C ASN A 230 16.11 5.06 31.03
N GLY A 231 15.54 6.17 30.55
CA GLY A 231 15.89 7.53 31.00
C GLY A 231 17.14 8.15 30.36
N THR A 232 17.77 7.50 29.39
CA THR A 232 18.84 8.09 28.56
C THR A 232 18.24 9.01 27.49
N LYS A 233 18.97 10.08 27.11
CA LYS A 233 18.50 11.04 26.11
C LYS A 233 19.01 10.64 24.73
N THR A 234 18.10 10.29 23.82
CA THR A 234 18.46 9.99 22.43
C THR A 234 19.00 11.23 21.73
N VAL A 235 20.16 11.11 21.08
CA VAL A 235 20.87 12.20 20.38
C VAL A 235 20.84 12.05 18.86
N ILE A 236 20.75 10.82 18.36
CA ILE A 236 20.53 10.51 16.94
C ILE A 236 19.20 9.77 16.83
N LYS A 237 18.27 10.33 16.05
CA LYS A 237 16.92 9.80 15.92
C LYS A 237 16.58 9.53 14.46
N TYR A 238 16.33 8.27 14.14
CA TYR A 238 15.79 7.87 12.85
C TYR A 238 14.26 7.87 12.89
N MET A 239 13.59 8.37 11.87
CA MET A 239 12.13 8.39 11.88
C MET A 239 11.54 8.30 10.48
N THR A 240 10.26 7.97 10.37
CA THR A 240 9.57 8.13 9.09
C THR A 240 9.21 9.59 8.84
N ASP A 241 9.14 10.01 7.57
CA ASP A 241 8.75 11.37 7.17
C ASP A 241 7.47 11.86 7.87
N GLY A 242 6.44 11.01 7.92
CA GLY A 242 5.17 11.33 8.59
C GLY A 242 5.29 11.54 10.11
N MET A 243 6.30 10.96 10.78
CA MET A 243 6.55 11.22 12.20
C MET A 243 7.21 12.58 12.42
N LEU A 244 8.16 12.97 11.56
CA LEU A 244 8.73 14.33 11.60
C LEU A 244 7.64 15.38 11.34
N LEU A 245 6.76 15.13 10.36
CA LEU A 245 5.64 16.02 10.06
C LEU A 245 4.71 16.21 11.28
N ARG A 246 4.50 15.14 12.06
CA ARG A 246 3.71 15.19 13.30
C ARG A 246 4.41 15.93 14.43
N GLU A 247 5.72 15.83 14.52
CA GLU A 247 6.50 16.63 15.47
C GLU A 247 6.49 18.11 15.08
N TYR A 248 6.56 18.42 13.78
CA TYR A 248 6.37 19.77 13.27
C TYR A 248 4.99 20.33 13.62
N LEU A 249 3.91 19.54 13.50
CA LEU A 249 2.56 19.95 13.93
C LEU A 249 2.50 20.40 15.40
N LYS A 250 3.29 19.77 16.27
CA LYS A 250 3.35 20.11 17.70
C LYS A 250 4.28 21.29 17.98
N ASP A 251 5.39 21.37 17.25
CA ASP A 251 6.40 22.41 17.36
C ASP A 251 6.89 22.83 15.96
N ASN A 252 6.30 23.92 15.45
CA ASN A 252 6.63 24.51 14.15
C ASN A 252 8.07 25.07 14.08
N HIS A 253 8.83 25.08 15.19
CA HIS A 253 10.23 25.50 15.24
C HIS A 253 11.21 24.32 15.34
N LEU A 254 10.71 23.10 15.51
CA LEU A 254 11.50 21.88 15.72
C LEU A 254 12.63 22.12 16.75
N SER A 255 12.30 22.73 17.88
CA SER A 255 13.25 23.29 18.86
C SER A 255 14.21 22.23 19.42
N ASN A 256 13.78 20.97 19.47
CA ASN A 256 14.60 19.85 19.92
C ASN A 256 15.68 19.44 18.91
N TYR A 257 15.54 19.80 17.64
CA TYR A 257 16.45 19.40 16.57
C TYR A 257 17.43 20.52 16.23
N VAL A 258 18.68 20.14 16.01
CA VAL A 258 19.73 21.02 15.47
C VAL A 258 19.94 20.77 13.98
N CYS A 259 19.72 19.54 13.53
CA CYS A 259 19.87 19.15 12.14
C CYS A 259 18.82 18.11 11.77
N ILE A 260 18.23 18.26 10.58
CA ILE A 260 17.40 17.25 9.94
C ILE A 260 18.07 16.80 8.64
N MET A 261 18.22 15.49 8.48
CA MET A 261 18.59 14.84 7.24
C MET A 261 17.33 14.22 6.61
N LEU A 262 16.93 14.72 5.44
CA LEU A 262 15.87 14.13 4.62
C LEU A 262 16.50 13.12 3.66
N ASP A 263 16.40 11.84 3.98
CA ASP A 263 17.02 10.78 3.20
C ASP A 263 16.11 10.18 2.14
N GLU A 264 16.74 9.61 1.10
CA GLU A 264 16.06 9.02 -0.05
C GLU A 264 15.05 10.00 -0.69
N ALA A 265 15.41 11.29 -0.76
CA ALA A 265 14.56 12.39 -1.24
C ALA A 265 14.02 12.19 -2.68
N HIS A 266 14.63 11.29 -3.45
CA HIS A 266 14.19 10.91 -4.79
C HIS A 266 12.97 9.97 -4.81
N GLU A 267 12.59 9.35 -3.68
CA GLU A 267 11.32 8.60 -3.61
C GLU A 267 10.10 9.55 -3.74
N ARG A 268 10.27 10.86 -3.44
CA ARG A 268 9.26 11.92 -3.63
C ARG A 268 7.89 11.54 -3.05
N THR A 269 7.89 11.03 -1.81
CA THR A 269 6.67 10.70 -1.09
C THR A 269 5.89 11.97 -0.75
N VAL A 270 4.59 11.82 -0.49
CA VAL A 270 3.73 12.97 -0.13
C VAL A 270 4.25 13.72 1.09
N HIS A 271 4.68 12.99 2.13
CA HIS A 271 5.19 13.61 3.35
C HIS A 271 6.55 14.27 3.13
N THR A 272 7.44 13.69 2.32
CA THR A 272 8.72 14.30 1.97
C THR A 272 8.52 15.65 1.28
N ASP A 273 7.62 15.72 0.30
CA ASP A 273 7.34 16.95 -0.46
C ASP A 273 6.73 18.06 0.41
N VAL A 274 5.87 17.69 1.36
CA VAL A 274 5.35 18.64 2.36
C VAL A 274 6.49 19.13 3.27
N LEU A 275 7.34 18.23 3.74
CA LEU A 275 8.49 18.58 4.58
C LEU A 275 9.47 19.50 3.86
N PHE A 276 9.65 19.38 2.54
CA PHE A 276 10.49 20.32 1.78
C PHE A 276 10.03 21.77 1.95
N GLY A 277 8.74 22.05 1.76
CA GLY A 277 8.20 23.40 1.93
C GLY A 277 8.29 23.90 3.36
N LEU A 278 7.93 23.05 4.34
CA LEU A 278 7.97 23.40 5.76
C LEU A 278 9.39 23.66 6.28
N LEU A 279 10.36 22.84 5.87
CA LEU A 279 11.74 22.96 6.31
C LEU A 279 12.48 24.06 5.56
N LYS A 280 12.13 24.35 4.31
CA LYS A 280 12.62 25.53 3.59
C LYS A 280 12.23 26.82 4.30
N ASP A 281 10.95 26.94 4.70
CA ASP A 281 10.47 28.07 5.50
C ASP A 281 11.12 28.10 6.90
N LEU A 282 11.31 26.95 7.54
CA LEU A 282 12.02 26.88 8.82
C LEU A 282 13.48 27.35 8.70
N CYS A 283 14.21 26.95 7.66
CA CYS A 283 15.59 27.39 7.43
C CYS A 283 15.67 28.91 7.26
N ALA A 284 14.70 29.52 6.59
CA ALA A 284 14.62 30.97 6.45
C ALA A 284 14.38 31.69 7.80
N ARG A 285 13.65 31.06 8.73
CA ARG A 285 13.35 31.60 10.06
C ARG A 285 14.40 31.27 11.13
N ARG A 286 15.14 30.16 10.97
CA ARG A 286 16.02 29.58 11.99
C ARG A 286 17.42 29.33 11.41
N THR A 287 18.30 30.31 11.53
CA THR A 287 19.67 30.27 10.95
C THR A 287 20.61 29.28 11.63
N ASP A 288 20.33 28.88 12.88
CA ASP A 288 21.09 27.88 13.63
C ASP A 288 20.74 26.43 13.23
N PHE A 289 19.62 26.24 12.52
CA PHE A 289 19.14 24.93 12.07
C PHE A 289 19.80 24.53 10.76
N LYS A 290 20.23 23.26 10.67
CA LYS A 290 20.83 22.68 9.46
C LYS A 290 19.89 21.69 8.78
N LEU A 291 19.89 21.72 7.45
CA LEU A 291 19.12 20.81 6.61
C LEU A 291 20.05 20.08 5.64
N VAL A 292 19.99 18.77 5.63
CA VAL A 292 20.70 17.96 4.65
C VAL A 292 19.70 17.14 3.85
N VAL A 293 19.75 17.25 2.53
CA VAL A 293 18.87 16.51 1.62
C VAL A 293 19.72 15.50 0.87
N THR A 294 19.45 14.21 1.06
CA THR A 294 20.25 13.16 0.44
C THR A 294 19.47 12.42 -0.64
N SER A 295 20.16 12.17 -1.76
CA SER A 295 19.57 11.54 -2.94
C SER A 295 20.56 10.61 -3.63
N ALA A 296 20.04 9.58 -4.29
CA ALA A 296 20.82 8.67 -5.13
C ALA A 296 20.76 9.03 -6.61
N THR A 297 19.96 10.03 -7.01
CA THR A 297 19.71 10.37 -8.42
C THR A 297 20.29 11.72 -8.81
N LEU A 298 20.57 11.87 -10.11
CA LEU A 298 21.15 13.07 -10.73
C LEU A 298 20.23 14.31 -10.77
N ASP A 299 18.99 14.26 -10.27
CA ASP A 299 18.09 15.42 -10.23
C ASP A 299 18.43 16.42 -9.09
N ALA A 300 19.70 16.47 -8.68
CA ALA A 300 20.18 17.28 -7.57
C ALA A 300 20.13 18.77 -7.85
N GLU A 301 20.23 19.18 -9.11
CA GLU A 301 20.04 20.57 -9.51
C GLU A 301 18.65 21.08 -9.15
N LYS A 302 17.62 20.25 -9.32
CA LYS A 302 16.25 20.61 -8.93
C LYS A 302 16.13 20.82 -7.41
N PHE A 303 16.74 19.95 -6.61
CA PHE A 303 16.82 20.13 -5.16
C PHE A 303 17.60 21.38 -4.78
N SER A 304 18.77 21.60 -5.38
CA SER A 304 19.61 22.78 -5.14
C SER A 304 18.85 24.07 -5.45
N ASN A 305 18.28 24.19 -6.65
CA ASN A 305 17.51 25.35 -7.09
C ASN A 305 16.33 25.63 -6.16
N TYR A 306 15.62 24.59 -5.73
CA TYR A 306 14.50 24.73 -4.81
C TYR A 306 14.94 25.21 -3.42
N PHE A 307 16.06 24.71 -2.90
CA PHE A 307 16.64 25.11 -1.62
C PHE A 307 17.70 26.22 -1.76
N PHE A 308 17.29 27.38 -2.28
CA PHE A 308 18.11 28.60 -2.33
C PHE A 308 19.43 28.48 -3.11
N ASN A 309 19.48 27.65 -4.16
CA ASN A 309 20.70 27.34 -4.92
C ASN A 309 21.83 26.81 -4.00
N CYS A 310 21.48 25.99 -3.00
CA CYS A 310 22.44 25.43 -2.05
C CYS A 310 23.48 24.51 -2.74
N PRO A 311 24.67 24.34 -2.15
CA PRO A 311 25.71 23.52 -2.77
C PRO A 311 25.32 22.04 -2.82
N ILE A 312 25.86 21.38 -3.85
CA ILE A 312 25.71 19.97 -4.10
C ILE A 312 27.04 19.28 -3.77
N PHE A 313 27.02 18.34 -2.84
CA PHE A 313 28.16 17.51 -2.49
C PHE A 313 27.98 16.11 -3.10
N THR A 314 28.91 15.69 -3.96
CA THR A 314 28.82 14.40 -4.65
C THR A 314 29.81 13.40 -4.07
N ILE A 315 29.29 12.29 -3.55
CA ILE A 315 30.08 11.16 -3.10
C ILE A 315 30.22 10.18 -4.26
N PRO A 316 31.45 9.93 -4.76
CA PRO A 316 31.67 9.00 -5.85
C PRO A 316 31.30 7.58 -5.41
N GLY A 317 30.63 6.87 -6.31
CA GLY A 317 30.28 5.47 -6.14
C GLY A 317 31.46 4.52 -6.30
N ARG A 318 31.28 3.28 -5.84
CA ARG A 318 32.12 2.12 -6.19
C ARG A 318 31.38 1.23 -7.19
N THR A 319 30.74 1.81 -8.19
CA THR A 319 30.09 1.03 -9.24
C THR A 319 31.09 0.58 -10.27
N PHE A 320 31.10 -0.72 -10.51
CA PHE A 320 31.70 -1.32 -11.67
C PHE A 320 30.85 -1.03 -12.92
N PRO A 321 31.45 -1.02 -14.12
CA PRO A 321 30.69 -0.79 -15.36
C PRO A 321 29.61 -1.86 -15.55
N VAL A 322 28.42 -1.41 -15.99
CA VAL A 322 27.30 -2.27 -16.34
C VAL A 322 27.01 -2.14 -17.83
N GLU A 323 27.08 -3.24 -18.56
CA GLU A 323 26.69 -3.29 -19.97
C GLU A 323 25.17 -3.26 -20.09
N ILE A 324 24.62 -2.34 -20.88
CA ILE A 324 23.18 -2.18 -21.07
C ILE A 324 22.78 -2.76 -22.42
N LEU A 325 21.92 -3.76 -22.41
CA LEU A 325 21.39 -4.45 -23.59
C LEU A 325 19.90 -4.11 -23.73
N TYR A 326 19.44 -3.79 -24.94
CA TYR A 326 18.04 -3.52 -25.25
C TYR A 326 17.51 -4.56 -26.23
N THR A 327 16.22 -4.91 -26.13
CA THR A 327 15.56 -5.69 -27.17
C THR A 327 15.43 -4.86 -28.45
N GLN A 328 15.48 -5.54 -29.60
CA GLN A 328 15.34 -4.90 -30.90
C GLN A 328 13.88 -4.54 -31.20
N GLU A 329 12.95 -5.42 -30.78
CA GLU A 329 11.52 -5.23 -30.96
C GLU A 329 10.80 -5.13 -29.59
N PRO A 330 9.64 -4.45 -29.53
CA PRO A 330 8.84 -4.39 -28.31
C PRO A 330 8.29 -5.77 -27.93
N GLU A 331 8.45 -6.15 -26.67
CA GLU A 331 7.96 -7.43 -26.12
C GLU A 331 6.54 -7.28 -25.55
N PRO A 332 5.49 -7.86 -26.17
CA PRO A 332 4.12 -7.74 -25.67
C PRO A 332 3.89 -8.56 -24.38
N ASP A 333 4.49 -9.75 -24.26
CA ASP A 333 4.50 -10.55 -23.03
C ASP A 333 5.89 -10.49 -22.40
N TYR A 334 6.13 -9.41 -21.67
CA TYR A 334 7.41 -9.18 -21.02
C TYR A 334 7.74 -10.26 -19.97
N MET A 335 6.76 -11.00 -19.44
CA MET A 335 6.99 -12.02 -18.42
C MET A 335 7.57 -13.29 -19.05
N ASP A 336 7.07 -13.72 -20.20
CA ASP A 336 7.66 -14.84 -20.94
C ASP A 336 9.02 -14.48 -21.54
N ALA A 337 9.17 -13.25 -22.07
CA ALA A 337 10.48 -12.73 -22.49
C ALA A 337 11.49 -12.77 -21.32
N SER A 338 11.07 -12.34 -20.12
CA SER A 338 11.91 -12.40 -18.91
C SER A 338 12.32 -13.84 -18.56
N LEU A 339 11.41 -14.81 -18.67
CA LEU A 339 11.73 -16.22 -18.41
C LEU A 339 12.80 -16.72 -19.38
N THR A 340 12.62 -16.41 -20.66
CA THR A 340 13.55 -16.80 -21.72
C THR A 340 14.93 -16.17 -21.51
N THR A 341 14.99 -14.88 -21.19
CA THR A 341 16.24 -14.19 -20.88
C THR A 341 16.94 -14.77 -19.64
N VAL A 342 16.22 -15.06 -18.57
CA VAL A 342 16.80 -15.70 -17.37
C VAL A 342 17.39 -17.07 -17.69
N MET A 343 16.67 -17.88 -18.46
CA MET A 343 17.15 -19.20 -18.90
C MET A 343 18.41 -19.08 -19.77
N GLN A 344 18.42 -18.13 -20.70
CA GLN A 344 19.59 -17.86 -21.54
C GLN A 344 20.79 -17.46 -20.67
N ILE A 345 20.64 -16.48 -19.78
CA ILE A 345 21.71 -16.02 -18.88
C ILE A 345 22.23 -17.19 -18.04
N HIS A 346 21.35 -18.02 -17.47
CA HIS A 346 21.75 -19.15 -16.63
C HIS A 346 22.58 -20.19 -17.39
N LEU A 347 22.29 -20.42 -18.67
CA LEU A 347 22.94 -21.44 -19.48
C LEU A 347 24.20 -20.94 -20.20
N THR A 348 24.28 -19.67 -20.56
CA THR A 348 25.35 -19.15 -21.44
C THR A 348 26.31 -18.18 -20.77
N GLU A 349 25.88 -17.46 -19.73
CA GLU A 349 26.70 -16.42 -19.09
C GLU A 349 27.51 -16.98 -17.91
N GLU A 350 28.61 -16.31 -17.56
CA GLU A 350 29.51 -16.68 -16.45
C GLU A 350 28.83 -16.59 -15.07
N ALA A 351 29.52 -17.04 -14.02
CA ALA A 351 29.01 -17.03 -12.65
C ALA A 351 28.56 -15.63 -12.19
N GLY A 352 27.44 -15.58 -11.47
CA GLY A 352 26.85 -14.36 -10.94
C GLY A 352 25.33 -14.50 -10.80
N ASP A 353 24.75 -13.91 -9.75
CA ASP A 353 23.33 -14.04 -9.47
C ASP A 353 22.50 -13.10 -10.36
N ILE A 354 21.24 -13.50 -10.58
CA ILE A 354 20.28 -12.82 -11.44
C ILE A 354 19.24 -12.10 -10.58
N LEU A 355 18.95 -10.84 -10.92
CA LEU A 355 17.85 -10.07 -10.36
C LEU A 355 16.84 -9.71 -11.45
N VAL A 356 15.60 -10.16 -11.28
CA VAL A 356 14.50 -9.93 -12.21
C VAL A 356 13.48 -8.99 -11.57
N PHE A 357 13.08 -7.94 -12.29
CA PHE A 357 12.02 -7.03 -11.84
C PHE A 357 10.65 -7.40 -12.42
N LEU A 358 9.68 -7.71 -11.57
CA LEU A 358 8.28 -7.94 -11.95
C LEU A 358 7.33 -7.06 -11.13
N THR A 359 6.07 -6.96 -11.54
CA THR A 359 5.22 -5.88 -11.02
C THR A 359 4.47 -6.24 -9.74
N GLY A 360 4.28 -7.52 -9.42
CA GLY A 360 3.56 -7.92 -8.21
C GLY A 360 3.55 -9.41 -7.91
N GLN A 361 2.97 -9.77 -6.76
CA GLN A 361 2.99 -11.12 -6.20
C GLN A 361 2.49 -12.21 -7.17
N GLU A 362 1.37 -11.99 -7.85
CA GLU A 362 0.77 -13.00 -8.74
C GLU A 362 1.67 -13.32 -9.94
N GLU A 363 2.29 -12.28 -10.53
CA GLU A 363 3.28 -12.44 -11.61
C GLU A 363 4.52 -13.16 -11.10
N ILE A 364 5.06 -12.75 -9.94
CA ILE A 364 6.25 -13.35 -9.34
C ILE A 364 6.03 -14.84 -9.03
N ASP A 365 4.94 -15.17 -8.35
CA ASP A 365 4.65 -16.57 -7.98
C ASP A 365 4.45 -17.43 -9.24
N THR A 366 3.80 -16.91 -10.28
CA THR A 366 3.61 -17.62 -11.56
C THR A 366 4.93 -17.78 -12.31
N PHE A 367 5.76 -16.74 -12.34
CA PHE A 367 7.09 -16.77 -12.95
C PHE A 367 8.00 -17.80 -12.27
N CYS A 368 8.07 -17.79 -10.94
CA CYS A 368 8.88 -18.73 -10.18
C CYS A 368 8.43 -20.18 -10.40
N GLU A 369 7.12 -20.43 -10.46
CA GLU A 369 6.56 -21.75 -10.75
C GLU A 369 6.94 -22.25 -12.14
N ILE A 370 6.78 -21.41 -13.18
CA ILE A 370 7.13 -21.78 -14.56
C ILE A 370 8.64 -22.01 -14.69
N LEU A 371 9.46 -21.13 -14.10
CA LEU A 371 10.91 -21.25 -14.11
C LEU A 371 11.37 -22.54 -13.43
N TYR A 372 10.80 -22.87 -12.26
CA TYR A 372 11.11 -24.10 -11.55
C TYR A 372 10.77 -25.34 -12.38
N ASN A 373 9.60 -25.36 -13.03
CA ASN A 373 9.20 -26.48 -13.88
C ASN A 373 10.11 -26.62 -15.12
N ARG A 374 10.51 -25.51 -15.75
CA ARG A 374 11.47 -25.52 -16.86
C ARG A 374 12.85 -26.06 -16.43
N MET A 375 13.34 -25.64 -15.26
CA MET A 375 14.60 -26.17 -14.69
C MET A 375 14.50 -27.66 -14.35
N LYS A 376 13.38 -28.10 -13.77
CA LYS A 376 13.13 -29.52 -13.47
C LYS A 376 13.12 -30.38 -14.75
N ALA A 377 12.60 -29.86 -15.85
CA ALA A 377 12.58 -30.54 -17.14
C ALA A 377 13.99 -30.67 -17.79
N LEU A 378 14.90 -29.74 -17.51
CA LEU A 378 16.30 -29.81 -17.97
C LEU A 378 17.13 -30.82 -17.18
N GLY A 379 16.77 -31.08 -15.92
CA GLY A 379 17.47 -32.06 -15.08
C GLY A 379 18.97 -31.74 -14.95
N ASP A 380 19.82 -32.75 -15.13
CA ASP A 380 21.28 -32.65 -14.97
C ASP A 380 21.99 -31.90 -16.11
N LEU A 381 21.25 -31.48 -17.16
CA LEU A 381 21.82 -30.73 -18.29
C LEU A 381 22.15 -29.27 -17.95
N ALA A 382 21.66 -28.76 -16.82
CA ALA A 382 21.85 -27.38 -16.39
C ALA A 382 22.34 -27.31 -14.93
N PRO A 383 23.18 -26.32 -14.58
CA PRO A 383 23.56 -26.06 -13.18
C PRO A 383 22.33 -25.77 -12.31
N GLU A 384 22.45 -25.99 -11.01
CA GLU A 384 21.36 -25.73 -10.07
C GLU A 384 21.02 -24.21 -10.02
N LEU A 385 19.73 -23.91 -10.15
CA LEU A 385 19.19 -22.54 -10.05
C LEU A 385 18.28 -22.42 -8.82
N ILE A 386 18.68 -21.56 -7.88
CA ILE A 386 17.93 -21.27 -6.65
C ILE A 386 16.99 -20.09 -6.92
N ILE A 387 15.68 -20.34 -6.95
CA ILE A 387 14.67 -19.33 -7.28
C ILE A 387 14.11 -18.74 -5.99
N LEU A 388 14.24 -17.42 -5.79
CA LEU A 388 13.78 -16.71 -4.58
C LEU A 388 12.85 -15.53 -4.93
N PRO A 389 11.57 -15.56 -4.51
CA PRO A 389 10.66 -14.43 -4.69
C PRO A 389 10.87 -13.34 -3.62
N VAL A 390 10.68 -12.07 -3.98
CA VAL A 390 10.73 -10.93 -3.04
C VAL A 390 9.63 -9.90 -3.32
N TYR A 391 8.74 -9.71 -2.37
CA TYR A 391 7.70 -8.67 -2.39
C TYR A 391 7.28 -8.28 -0.97
N SER A 392 6.63 -7.13 -0.81
CA SER A 392 6.36 -6.50 0.50
C SER A 392 5.59 -7.39 1.49
N ALA A 393 4.65 -8.21 1.00
CA ALA A 393 3.84 -9.11 1.82
C ALA A 393 4.56 -10.41 2.24
N LEU A 394 5.79 -10.65 1.74
CA LEU A 394 6.52 -11.88 2.03
C LEU A 394 6.98 -11.93 3.50
N PRO A 395 6.85 -13.07 4.20
CA PRO A 395 7.43 -13.28 5.53
C PRO A 395 8.92 -12.92 5.60
N SER A 396 9.34 -12.32 6.72
CA SER A 396 10.71 -11.83 6.92
C SER A 396 11.77 -12.93 6.83
N GLU A 397 11.44 -14.17 7.24
CA GLU A 397 12.34 -15.33 7.12
C GLU A 397 12.72 -15.62 5.66
N MET A 398 11.73 -15.59 4.75
CA MET A 398 11.99 -15.80 3.32
C MET A 398 12.70 -14.60 2.69
N GLN A 399 12.44 -13.37 3.18
CA GLN A 399 13.17 -12.19 2.73
C GLN A 399 14.66 -12.27 3.11
N SER A 400 15.01 -12.79 4.29
CA SER A 400 16.41 -12.87 4.73
C SER A 400 17.28 -13.80 3.85
N ARG A 401 16.69 -14.86 3.27
CA ARG A 401 17.44 -15.80 2.41
C ARG A 401 18.05 -15.17 1.18
N ILE A 402 17.54 -14.04 0.71
CA ILE A 402 18.11 -13.39 -0.47
C ILE A 402 19.52 -12.86 -0.21
N PHE A 403 19.90 -12.66 1.07
CA PHE A 403 21.23 -12.22 1.47
C PHE A 403 22.20 -13.39 1.66
N GLU A 404 21.73 -14.64 1.60
CA GLU A 404 22.61 -15.81 1.66
C GLU A 404 23.35 -15.97 0.33
N PRO A 405 24.66 -16.30 0.37
CA PRO A 405 25.42 -16.60 -0.84
C PRO A 405 24.94 -17.91 -1.47
N ALA A 406 24.97 -17.99 -2.81
CA ALA A 406 24.69 -19.22 -3.50
C ALA A 406 25.75 -20.29 -3.18
N PRO A 407 25.36 -21.56 -2.93
CA PRO A 407 26.28 -22.69 -2.86
C PRO A 407 27.20 -22.76 -4.09
N ALA A 408 28.43 -23.28 -3.89
CA ALA A 408 29.40 -23.41 -4.98
C ALA A 408 28.83 -24.25 -6.14
N GLY A 409 28.94 -23.73 -7.37
CA GLY A 409 28.41 -24.37 -8.57
C GLY A 409 26.91 -24.13 -8.84
N SER A 410 26.23 -23.38 -7.99
CA SER A 410 24.83 -22.97 -8.19
C SER A 410 24.71 -21.47 -8.45
N ARG A 411 23.56 -21.05 -8.98
CA ARG A 411 23.23 -19.64 -9.22
C ARG A 411 21.91 -19.30 -8.54
N LYS A 412 21.78 -18.09 -8.01
CA LYS A 412 20.51 -17.59 -7.45
C LYS A 412 19.80 -16.69 -8.46
N CYS A 413 18.50 -16.89 -8.63
CA CYS A 413 17.62 -15.99 -9.38
C CYS A 413 16.61 -15.39 -8.40
N ILE A 414 16.75 -14.09 -8.15
CA ILE A 414 15.86 -13.31 -7.30
C ILE A 414 14.84 -12.61 -8.17
N VAL A 415 13.56 -12.84 -7.89
CA VAL A 415 12.45 -12.25 -8.64
C VAL A 415 11.72 -11.28 -7.71
N ALA A 416 11.87 -9.98 -7.98
CA ALA A 416 11.50 -8.93 -7.04
C ALA A 416 10.58 -7.86 -7.64
N THR A 417 9.81 -7.17 -6.79
CA THR A 417 9.18 -5.89 -7.14
C THR A 417 10.17 -4.73 -7.04
N ASN A 418 9.69 -3.49 -7.17
CA ASN A 418 10.44 -2.26 -6.89
C ASN A 418 11.03 -2.17 -5.46
N ILE A 419 10.77 -3.14 -4.58
CA ILE A 419 11.45 -3.23 -3.28
C ILE A 419 12.97 -3.40 -3.41
N ALA A 420 13.45 -4.07 -4.46
CA ALA A 420 14.88 -4.28 -4.70
C ALA A 420 15.56 -3.08 -5.41
N GLU A 421 14.79 -2.09 -5.86
CA GLU A 421 15.26 -0.95 -6.67
C GLU A 421 16.09 0.07 -5.89
N ALA A 422 15.72 0.35 -4.63
CA ALA A 422 16.35 1.36 -3.78
C ALA A 422 16.86 0.72 -2.47
N SER A 423 15.97 0.10 -1.71
CA SER A 423 16.17 -0.13 -0.27
C SER A 423 16.91 -1.42 0.14
N LEU A 424 17.27 -2.31 -0.79
CA LEU A 424 17.92 -3.59 -0.47
C LEU A 424 19.29 -3.73 -1.14
N THR A 425 20.33 -4.04 -0.37
CA THR A 425 21.66 -4.38 -0.90
C THR A 425 21.84 -5.88 -0.92
N ILE A 426 21.72 -6.47 -2.11
CA ILE A 426 21.93 -7.89 -2.34
C ILE A 426 23.29 -8.05 -3.00
N ASP A 427 24.19 -8.74 -2.31
CA ASP A 427 25.53 -9.02 -2.82
C ASP A 427 25.48 -10.16 -3.84
N GLY A 428 26.42 -10.14 -4.79
CA GLY A 428 26.55 -11.21 -5.80
C GLY A 428 25.64 -11.07 -7.02
N ILE A 429 24.86 -9.99 -7.15
CA ILE A 429 24.08 -9.70 -8.38
C ILE A 429 25.01 -9.17 -9.47
N TYR A 430 25.07 -9.88 -10.60
CA TYR A 430 25.83 -9.49 -11.80
C TYR A 430 24.91 -9.29 -13.01
N TYR A 431 23.74 -9.93 -13.01
CA TYR A 431 22.80 -9.87 -14.12
C TYR A 431 21.47 -9.28 -13.66
N VAL A 432 20.99 -8.26 -14.37
CA VAL A 432 19.66 -7.66 -14.14
C VAL A 432 18.79 -7.88 -15.37
N VAL A 433 17.56 -8.35 -15.16
CA VAL A 433 16.52 -8.42 -16.20
C VAL A 433 15.43 -7.41 -15.83
N ASP A 434 15.29 -6.37 -16.65
CA ASP A 434 14.38 -5.24 -16.44
C ASP A 434 13.32 -5.15 -17.55
N PRO A 435 12.09 -5.60 -17.30
CA PRO A 435 10.94 -5.40 -18.17
C PRO A 435 10.49 -3.94 -18.31
N GLY A 436 10.91 -3.05 -17.42
CA GLY A 436 10.54 -1.63 -17.50
C GLY A 436 9.17 -1.27 -16.92
N PHE A 437 8.58 -2.12 -16.07
CA PHE A 437 7.26 -1.88 -15.46
C PHE A 437 7.28 -1.83 -13.93
N SER A 438 6.29 -1.15 -13.36
CA SER A 438 5.98 -1.16 -11.92
C SER A 438 4.50 -0.93 -11.68
N LYS A 439 3.97 -1.44 -10.57
CA LYS A 439 2.63 -1.10 -10.09
C LYS A 439 2.71 0.18 -9.28
N VAL A 440 1.89 1.18 -9.63
CA VAL A 440 1.81 2.41 -8.86
C VAL A 440 0.37 2.76 -8.53
N ASN A 441 0.17 3.31 -7.34
CA ASN A 441 -1.14 3.79 -6.92
C ASN A 441 -1.46 5.10 -7.64
N VAL A 442 -2.65 5.16 -8.23
CA VAL A 442 -3.18 6.32 -8.94
C VAL A 442 -4.57 6.61 -8.42
N PHE A 443 -4.72 7.78 -7.83
CA PHE A 443 -5.99 8.31 -7.38
C PHE A 443 -6.74 8.95 -8.55
N SER A 444 -7.93 8.43 -8.83
CA SER A 444 -8.86 9.07 -9.76
C SER A 444 -9.75 10.03 -8.98
N ALA A 445 -9.52 11.34 -9.12
CA ALA A 445 -10.36 12.35 -8.47
C ALA A 445 -11.83 12.27 -8.90
N LYS A 446 -12.08 11.85 -10.15
CA LYS A 446 -13.42 11.65 -10.71
C LYS A 446 -14.14 10.45 -10.10
N MET A 447 -13.41 9.39 -9.77
CA MET A 447 -14.00 8.15 -9.23
C MET A 447 -13.87 8.04 -7.71
N ARG A 448 -13.10 8.95 -7.09
CA ARG A 448 -12.65 8.92 -5.69
C ARG A 448 -12.09 7.56 -5.26
N ILE A 449 -11.45 6.87 -6.19
CA ILE A 449 -10.87 5.54 -6.00
C ILE A 449 -9.37 5.59 -6.21
N ASP A 450 -8.64 5.01 -5.27
CA ASP A 450 -7.24 4.63 -5.42
C ASP A 450 -7.16 3.32 -6.20
N SER A 451 -6.44 3.34 -7.32
CA SER A 451 -6.29 2.19 -8.20
C SER A 451 -4.81 1.86 -8.40
N LEU A 452 -4.47 0.57 -8.27
CA LEU A 452 -3.11 0.11 -8.51
C LEU A 452 -2.95 -0.29 -9.98
N VAL A 453 -2.28 0.56 -10.75
CA VAL A 453 -2.14 0.41 -12.21
C VAL A 453 -0.71 0.02 -12.57
N ILE A 454 -0.55 -0.89 -13.52
CA ILE A 454 0.77 -1.20 -14.11
C ILE A 454 1.15 -0.06 -15.04
N THR A 455 2.31 0.55 -14.79
CA THR A 455 2.81 1.68 -15.57
C THR A 455 4.29 1.48 -15.94
N PRO A 456 4.73 2.03 -17.08
CA PRO A 456 6.15 2.07 -17.42
C PRO A 456 6.95 2.83 -16.36
N ILE A 457 8.16 2.37 -16.07
CA ILE A 457 9.06 3.06 -15.13
C ILE A 457 9.67 4.32 -15.75
N SER A 458 10.25 5.16 -14.91
CA SER A 458 11.04 6.31 -15.36
C SER A 458 12.46 5.89 -15.76
N GLN A 459 13.14 6.74 -16.53
CA GLN A 459 14.57 6.56 -16.87
C GLN A 459 15.44 6.54 -15.61
N ALA A 460 15.11 7.36 -14.60
CA ALA A 460 15.78 7.34 -13.31
C ALA A 460 15.65 5.96 -12.62
N SER A 461 14.44 5.38 -12.59
CA SER A 461 14.19 4.04 -12.04
C SER A 461 14.96 2.96 -12.81
N ALA A 462 14.92 3.00 -14.15
CA ALA A 462 15.66 2.07 -15.00
C ALA A 462 17.19 2.13 -14.79
N ARG A 463 17.74 3.31 -14.47
CA ARG A 463 19.17 3.46 -14.11
C ARG A 463 19.47 2.85 -12.73
N GLN A 464 18.60 3.06 -11.74
CA GLN A 464 18.76 2.46 -10.42
C GLN A 464 18.69 0.92 -10.47
N ARG A 465 17.77 0.38 -11.27
CA ARG A 465 17.66 -1.07 -11.52
C ARG A 465 18.92 -1.62 -12.16
N ALA A 466 19.41 -0.98 -13.22
CA ALA A 466 20.66 -1.37 -13.88
C ALA A 466 21.87 -1.31 -12.93
N GLY A 467 21.94 -0.28 -12.08
CA GLY A 467 23.01 -0.11 -11.09
C GLY A 467 23.11 -1.26 -10.07
N ARG A 468 22.08 -2.10 -9.93
CA ARG A 468 22.14 -3.29 -9.06
C ARG A 468 23.12 -4.35 -9.54
N ALA A 469 23.37 -4.45 -10.85
CA ALA A 469 24.37 -5.34 -11.42
C ALA A 469 25.82 -4.87 -11.16
N GLY A 470 26.03 -3.58 -10.92
CA GLY A 470 27.37 -2.97 -10.85
C GLY A 470 27.96 -2.86 -9.44
N ARG A 471 27.35 -3.49 -8.43
CA ARG A 471 27.73 -3.28 -7.02
C ARG A 471 28.90 -4.14 -6.55
N THR A 472 28.95 -5.39 -7.00
CA THR A 472 29.97 -6.35 -6.57
C THR A 472 31.12 -6.43 -7.58
N GLY A 473 30.79 -6.36 -8.87
CA GLY A 473 31.72 -6.45 -9.98
C GLY A 473 31.06 -5.95 -11.28
N PRO A 474 31.78 -6.00 -12.41
CA PRO A 474 31.21 -5.69 -13.72
C PRO A 474 30.01 -6.59 -14.02
N GLY A 475 28.93 -6.02 -14.52
CA GLY A 475 27.67 -6.74 -14.71
C GLY A 475 26.96 -6.39 -16.02
N LYS A 476 25.82 -7.03 -16.27
CA LYS A 476 24.97 -6.81 -17.45
C LYS A 476 23.53 -6.53 -17.05
N CYS A 477 22.87 -5.61 -17.75
CA CYS A 477 21.46 -5.30 -17.59
C CYS A 477 20.74 -5.51 -18.92
N TYR A 478 19.81 -6.47 -18.94
CA TYR A 478 18.96 -6.80 -20.07
C TYR A 478 17.63 -6.07 -19.93
N ARG A 479 17.42 -5.04 -20.76
CA ARG A 479 16.19 -4.26 -20.83
C ARG A 479 15.28 -4.85 -21.89
N LEU A 480 14.09 -5.29 -21.49
CA LEU A 480 13.13 -5.94 -22.39
C LEU A 480 12.24 -4.93 -23.14
N TYR A 481 12.84 -3.80 -23.49
CA TYR A 481 12.24 -2.71 -24.22
C TYR A 481 13.29 -2.08 -25.12
N THR A 482 12.83 -1.45 -26.20
CA THR A 482 13.73 -0.84 -27.18
C THR A 482 14.40 0.42 -26.63
N GLU A 483 15.57 0.75 -27.15
CA GLU A 483 16.27 1.98 -26.79
C GLU A 483 15.45 3.23 -27.17
N ILE A 484 14.67 3.15 -28.26
CA ILE A 484 13.76 4.21 -28.67
C ILE A 484 12.66 4.41 -27.63
N ALA A 485 12.03 3.33 -27.14
CA ALA A 485 11.01 3.41 -26.10
C ALA A 485 11.58 4.01 -24.80
N TYR A 486 12.80 3.63 -24.40
CA TYR A 486 13.48 4.21 -23.24
C TYR A 486 13.64 5.74 -23.35
N ARG A 487 14.01 6.26 -24.53
CA ARG A 487 14.23 7.70 -24.74
C ARG A 487 12.91 8.48 -24.93
N THR A 488 11.96 7.90 -25.64
CA THR A 488 10.77 8.62 -26.13
C THR A 488 9.53 8.39 -25.28
N GLU A 489 9.31 7.17 -24.80
CA GLU A 489 8.10 6.76 -24.06
C GLU A 489 8.24 6.81 -22.53
N MET A 490 9.45 6.61 -21.98
CA MET A 490 9.68 6.71 -20.53
C MET A 490 9.88 8.16 -20.07
N LEU A 491 9.34 8.48 -18.88
CA LEU A 491 9.55 9.78 -18.23
C LEU A 491 10.99 9.89 -17.68
N PRO A 492 11.61 11.09 -17.66
CA PRO A 492 12.96 11.25 -17.11
C PRO A 492 13.07 10.85 -15.63
N SER A 493 12.13 11.31 -14.82
CA SER A 493 12.01 11.02 -13.38
C SER A 493 10.62 10.50 -13.04
N SER A 494 10.49 9.87 -11.88
CA SER A 494 9.20 9.41 -11.35
C SER A 494 8.31 10.61 -11.05
N VAL A 495 7.02 10.50 -11.38
CA VAL A 495 6.02 11.49 -10.99
C VAL A 495 5.86 11.46 -9.46
N PRO A 496 5.99 12.60 -8.76
CA PRO A 496 5.84 12.68 -7.31
C PRO A 496 4.52 12.09 -6.81
N GLU A 497 4.52 11.53 -5.60
CA GLU A 497 3.34 10.90 -5.02
C GLU A 497 2.22 11.91 -4.75
N ILE A 498 2.58 13.15 -4.39
CA ILE A 498 1.63 14.25 -4.12
C ILE A 498 0.73 14.58 -5.33
N GLN A 499 1.19 14.29 -6.55
CA GLN A 499 0.40 14.52 -7.76
C GLN A 499 -0.54 13.37 -8.12
N ARG A 500 -0.44 12.22 -7.43
CA ARG A 500 -1.09 10.96 -7.84
C ARG A 500 -1.89 10.28 -6.73
N THR A 501 -1.97 10.86 -5.55
CA THR A 501 -2.67 10.31 -4.38
C THR A 501 -3.72 11.29 -3.85
N SER A 502 -4.63 10.78 -3.01
CA SER A 502 -5.59 11.62 -2.29
C SER A 502 -4.89 12.52 -1.27
N LEU A 503 -5.24 13.81 -1.28
CA LEU A 503 -4.59 14.82 -0.42
C LEU A 503 -5.38 15.15 0.84
N GLY A 504 -6.45 14.41 1.16
CA GLY A 504 -7.35 14.72 2.29
C GLY A 504 -6.62 14.86 3.63
N ASN A 505 -5.76 13.91 3.97
CA ASN A 505 -4.99 13.93 5.21
C ASN A 505 -3.94 15.06 5.23
N VAL A 506 -3.26 15.28 4.09
CA VAL A 506 -2.23 16.33 3.94
C VAL A 506 -2.83 17.72 4.10
N VAL A 507 -3.94 17.98 3.41
CA VAL A 507 -4.65 19.26 3.48
C VAL A 507 -5.11 19.53 4.91
N LEU A 508 -5.61 18.52 5.61
CA LEU A 508 -5.99 18.62 7.02
C LEU A 508 -4.79 19.01 7.89
N GLN A 509 -3.64 18.37 7.70
CA GLN A 509 -2.41 18.65 8.45
C GLN A 509 -1.86 20.05 8.15
N LEU A 510 -1.76 20.45 6.87
CA LEU A 510 -1.31 21.80 6.48
C LEU A 510 -2.21 22.88 7.08
N LYS A 511 -3.53 22.69 7.06
CA LYS A 511 -4.49 23.60 7.69
C LYS A 511 -4.33 23.64 9.20
N ALA A 512 -4.04 22.51 9.84
CA ALA A 512 -3.76 22.44 11.28
C ALA A 512 -2.47 23.18 11.68
N MET A 513 -1.45 23.21 10.81
CA MET A 513 -0.23 24.01 11.00
C MET A 513 -0.47 25.52 10.86
N GLY A 514 -1.65 25.93 10.39
CA GLY A 514 -2.00 27.34 10.16
C GLY A 514 -1.75 27.84 8.73
N ILE A 515 -1.45 26.95 7.79
CA ILE A 515 -1.25 27.32 6.38
C ILE A 515 -2.61 27.60 5.75
N LYS A 516 -2.85 28.88 5.43
CA LYS A 516 -4.13 29.34 4.88
C LYS A 516 -4.23 29.14 3.38
N ASP A 517 -3.20 29.55 2.65
CA ASP A 517 -3.10 29.40 1.21
C ASP A 517 -2.34 28.13 0.86
N LEU A 518 -3.09 27.13 0.40
CA LEU A 518 -2.54 25.84 -0.04
C LEU A 518 -2.09 25.88 -1.49
N VAL A 519 -2.61 26.83 -2.28
CA VAL A 519 -2.29 26.97 -3.71
C VAL A 519 -0.95 27.68 -3.85
N GLY A 520 -0.72 28.70 -3.02
CA GLY A 520 0.56 29.41 -2.91
C GLY A 520 1.59 28.73 -2.00
N PHE A 521 1.30 27.54 -1.45
CA PHE A 521 2.30 26.80 -0.69
C PHE A 521 3.44 26.38 -1.62
N ASP A 522 4.68 26.57 -1.15
CA ASP A 522 5.90 26.39 -1.94
C ASP A 522 6.23 24.90 -2.13
N PHE A 523 5.40 24.16 -2.86
CA PHE A 523 5.70 22.79 -3.28
C PHE A 523 6.77 22.80 -4.37
N MET A 524 7.71 21.85 -4.32
CA MET A 524 8.68 21.65 -5.40
C MET A 524 7.98 21.31 -6.73
N ASP A 525 7.01 20.41 -6.68
CA ASP A 525 6.09 20.12 -7.77
C ASP A 525 4.66 20.16 -7.21
N PRO A 526 3.85 21.18 -7.53
CA PRO A 526 2.54 21.33 -6.92
C PRO A 526 1.58 20.21 -7.35
N PRO A 527 0.65 19.79 -6.47
CA PRO A 527 -0.41 18.87 -6.84
C PRO A 527 -1.37 19.49 -7.86
N PRO A 528 -2.10 18.67 -8.64
CA PRO A 528 -3.21 19.15 -9.45
C PRO A 528 -4.24 19.88 -8.60
N MET A 529 -4.66 21.05 -9.07
CA MET A 529 -5.65 21.89 -8.39
C MET A 529 -6.95 21.14 -8.10
N GLN A 530 -7.36 20.23 -8.98
CA GLN A 530 -8.56 19.42 -8.82
C GLN A 530 -8.48 18.48 -7.62
N THR A 531 -7.34 17.82 -7.41
CA THR A 531 -7.12 16.95 -6.26
C THR A 531 -7.14 17.76 -4.96
N LEU A 532 -6.58 18.96 -4.98
CA LEU A 532 -6.61 19.88 -3.84
C LEU A 532 -8.05 20.33 -3.51
N ILE A 533 -8.81 20.75 -4.52
CA ILE A 533 -10.22 21.16 -4.38
C ILE A 533 -11.06 19.99 -3.86
N GLY A 534 -10.95 18.80 -4.45
CA GLY A 534 -11.68 17.61 -4.02
C GLY A 534 -11.35 17.20 -2.58
N ALA A 535 -10.09 17.35 -2.16
CA ALA A 535 -9.69 17.15 -0.77
C ALA A 535 -10.34 18.17 0.18
N MET A 536 -10.39 19.45 -0.20
CA MET A 536 -11.07 20.50 0.58
C MET A 536 -12.58 20.30 0.66
N GLU A 537 -13.23 19.89 -0.44
CA GLU A 537 -14.66 19.54 -0.46
C GLU A 537 -14.97 18.38 0.48
N ASN A 538 -14.15 17.32 0.46
CA ASN A 538 -14.32 16.19 1.35
C ASN A 538 -14.15 16.59 2.82
N LEU A 539 -13.14 17.39 3.15
CA LEU A 539 -12.93 17.89 4.51
C LEU A 539 -14.05 18.81 4.98
N PHE A 540 -14.60 19.64 4.10
CA PHE A 540 -15.78 20.46 4.38
C PHE A 540 -17.02 19.59 4.63
N ALA A 541 -17.27 18.58 3.79
CA ALA A 541 -18.37 17.63 3.99
C ALA A 541 -18.23 16.86 5.32
N LEU A 542 -17.00 16.55 5.74
CA LEU A 542 -16.71 15.93 7.03
C LEU A 542 -16.94 16.90 8.22
N GLY A 543 -17.08 18.21 7.98
CA GLY A 543 -17.18 19.25 9.01
C GLY A 543 -15.82 19.63 9.61
N ALA A 544 -14.72 19.23 8.96
CA ALA A 544 -13.36 19.61 9.38
C ALA A 544 -13.06 21.06 8.98
N LEU A 545 -13.63 21.54 7.88
CA LEU A 545 -13.53 22.93 7.41
C LEU A 545 -14.88 23.65 7.55
N ASP A 546 -14.84 24.97 7.76
CA ASP A 546 -16.02 25.85 7.73
C ASP A 546 -16.26 26.46 6.33
N GLU A 547 -17.28 27.32 6.21
CA GLU A 547 -17.66 28.02 4.97
C GLU A 547 -16.57 28.99 4.44
N GLU A 548 -15.58 29.33 5.27
CA GLU A 548 -14.43 30.16 4.88
C GLU A 548 -13.20 29.32 4.52
N GLY A 549 -13.28 27.99 4.64
CA GLY A 549 -12.16 27.07 4.39
C GLY A 549 -11.11 27.08 5.51
N LEU A 550 -11.51 27.48 6.72
CA LEU A 550 -10.71 27.45 7.94
C LEU A 550 -11.03 26.21 8.78
N LEU A 551 -10.08 25.81 9.62
CA LEU A 551 -10.17 24.58 10.39
C LEU A 551 -11.10 24.73 11.60
N THR A 552 -12.14 23.90 11.66
CA THR A 552 -13.10 23.88 12.77
C THR A 552 -12.50 23.24 14.04
N ARG A 553 -13.21 23.34 15.17
CA ARG A 553 -12.83 22.60 16.40
C ARG A 553 -12.81 21.09 16.18
N LEU A 554 -13.70 20.57 15.35
CA LEU A 554 -13.72 19.16 14.95
C LEU A 554 -12.48 18.86 14.10
N GLY A 555 -12.20 19.67 13.07
CA GLY A 555 -11.03 19.51 12.21
C GLY A 555 -9.70 19.53 12.97
N ARG A 556 -9.54 20.43 13.94
CA ARG A 556 -8.36 20.46 14.83
C ARG A 556 -8.18 19.16 15.59
N ARG A 557 -9.26 18.62 16.17
CA ARG A 557 -9.21 17.32 16.85
C ARG A 557 -8.91 16.18 15.88
N MET A 558 -9.42 16.23 14.65
CA MET A 558 -9.16 15.20 13.63
C MET A 558 -7.67 15.15 13.25
N ALA A 559 -7.02 16.31 13.11
CA ALA A 559 -5.61 16.41 12.72
C ALA A 559 -4.62 15.83 13.75
N GLU A 560 -5.04 15.71 15.01
CA GLU A 560 -4.23 15.17 16.10
C GLU A 560 -4.10 13.64 16.06
N PHE A 561 -5.07 12.98 15.44
CA PHE A 561 -5.07 11.53 15.28
C PHE A 561 -4.23 11.14 14.05
N PRO A 562 -3.37 10.12 14.16
CA PRO A 562 -2.64 9.58 13.02
C PRO A 562 -3.56 8.64 12.24
N LEU A 563 -4.68 9.15 11.73
CA LEU A 563 -5.74 8.40 11.03
C LEU A 563 -6.25 9.22 9.83
N GLU A 564 -6.86 8.54 8.86
CA GLU A 564 -7.55 9.23 7.77
C GLU A 564 -8.72 10.08 8.31
N PRO A 565 -9.04 11.22 7.67
CA PRO A 565 -10.09 12.13 8.15
C PRO A 565 -11.43 11.42 8.45
N GLN A 566 -11.87 10.49 7.61
CA GLN A 566 -13.11 9.73 7.81
C GLN A 566 -13.06 8.88 9.10
N LEU A 567 -11.93 8.20 9.35
CA LEU A 567 -11.70 7.40 10.56
C LEU A 567 -11.59 8.28 11.80
N SER A 568 -10.92 9.43 11.71
CA SER A 568 -10.84 10.42 12.79
C SER A 568 -12.23 10.95 13.15
N LYS A 569 -13.07 11.27 12.15
CA LYS A 569 -14.46 11.70 12.39
C LYS A 569 -15.28 10.59 13.05
N MET A 570 -15.15 9.36 12.58
CA MET A 570 -15.81 8.19 13.16
C MET A 570 -15.43 8.00 14.64
N LEU A 571 -14.15 8.11 14.98
CA LEU A 571 -13.67 8.01 16.37
C LEU A 571 -14.21 9.14 17.25
N ILE A 572 -14.14 10.38 16.79
CA ILE A 572 -14.61 11.53 17.59
C ILE A 572 -16.13 11.48 17.81
N THR A 573 -16.89 11.06 16.80
CA THR A 573 -18.35 10.96 16.89
C THR A 573 -18.78 9.78 17.77
N SER A 574 -17.99 8.71 17.83
CA SER A 574 -18.28 7.56 18.69
C SER A 574 -18.40 7.91 20.18
N VAL A 575 -17.71 8.96 20.64
CA VAL A 575 -17.81 9.50 22.01
C VAL A 575 -19.22 10.05 22.27
N GLN A 576 -19.82 10.72 21.28
CA GLN A 576 -21.18 11.27 21.39
C GLN A 576 -22.22 10.15 21.48
N PHE A 577 -22.02 9.05 20.75
CA PHE A 577 -22.89 7.87 20.80
C PHE A 577 -22.58 6.91 21.96
N ARG A 578 -21.52 7.17 22.74
CA ARG A 578 -21.03 6.30 23.83
C ARG A 578 -20.71 4.87 23.36
N CYS A 579 -20.04 4.76 22.21
CA CYS A 579 -19.64 3.48 21.59
C CYS A 579 -18.16 3.50 21.15
N SER A 580 -17.35 4.27 21.86
CA SER A 580 -15.95 4.53 21.50
C SER A 580 -15.05 3.33 21.69
N GLU A 581 -15.35 2.43 22.63
CA GLU A 581 -14.55 1.21 22.84
C GLU A 581 -14.58 0.30 21.61
N GLU A 582 -15.77 0.06 21.05
CA GLU A 582 -15.95 -0.79 19.87
C GLU A 582 -15.39 -0.12 18.61
N ILE A 583 -15.66 1.18 18.42
CA ILE A 583 -15.16 1.93 17.27
C ILE A 583 -13.63 2.00 17.26
N LEU A 584 -13.01 2.19 18.41
CA LEU A 584 -11.55 2.16 18.54
C LEU A 584 -10.99 0.81 18.08
N THR A 585 -11.62 -0.30 18.45
CA THR A 585 -11.23 -1.64 18.01
C THR A 585 -11.43 -1.82 16.50
N ILE A 586 -12.57 -1.38 15.96
CA ILE A 586 -12.87 -1.45 14.52
C ILE A 586 -11.86 -0.64 13.70
N ILE A 587 -11.54 0.60 14.10
CA ILE A 587 -10.52 1.43 13.45
C ILE A 587 -9.16 0.74 13.45
N SER A 588 -8.81 0.14 14.59
CA SER A 588 -7.54 -0.57 14.73
C SER A 588 -7.44 -1.77 13.79
N MET A 589 -8.56 -2.48 13.61
CA MET A 589 -8.67 -3.62 12.70
C MET A 589 -8.74 -3.22 11.21
N LEU A 590 -9.34 -2.06 10.88
CA LEU A 590 -9.34 -1.51 9.52
C LEU A 590 -7.98 -0.94 9.10
N SER A 591 -7.17 -0.51 10.07
CA SER A 591 -5.84 0.08 9.83
C SER A 591 -4.73 -0.95 9.60
N VAL A 592 -5.05 -2.24 9.68
CA VAL A 592 -4.12 -3.35 9.39
C VAL A 592 -4.55 -4.08 8.12
N GLU A 593 -3.62 -4.82 7.52
CA GLU A 593 -3.95 -5.74 6.43
C GLU A 593 -5.00 -6.76 6.87
N SER A 594 -5.78 -7.28 5.91
CA SER A 594 -6.86 -8.22 6.20
C SER A 594 -6.41 -9.33 7.18
N PRO A 595 -7.04 -9.44 8.37
CA PRO A 595 -6.65 -10.43 9.37
C PRO A 595 -6.97 -11.86 8.93
N PHE A 596 -7.86 -12.03 7.95
CA PHE A 596 -8.26 -13.34 7.45
C PHE A 596 -7.21 -13.92 6.49
N TYR A 597 -6.81 -15.16 6.75
CA TYR A 597 -5.96 -15.96 5.89
C TYR A 597 -6.79 -17.01 5.16
N ARG A 598 -6.73 -17.04 3.83
CA ARG A 598 -7.54 -17.96 3.00
C ARG A 598 -6.62 -18.79 2.08
N PRO A 599 -5.94 -19.83 2.61
CA PRO A 599 -5.08 -20.70 1.81
C PRO A 599 -5.89 -21.47 0.76
N LYS A 600 -5.32 -21.69 -0.43
CA LYS A 600 -6.02 -22.30 -1.58
C LYS A 600 -6.58 -23.69 -1.29
N ASP A 601 -5.87 -24.49 -0.51
CA ASP A 601 -6.24 -25.89 -0.27
C ASP A 601 -7.26 -26.05 0.87
N LYS A 602 -7.36 -25.05 1.76
CA LYS A 602 -8.29 -25.06 2.91
C LYS A 602 -9.32 -23.94 2.82
N GLN A 603 -9.67 -23.49 1.61
CA GLN A 603 -10.65 -22.41 1.40
C GLN A 603 -11.97 -22.70 2.12
N GLY A 604 -12.54 -23.89 1.95
CA GLY A 604 -13.81 -24.24 2.60
C GLY A 604 -13.73 -24.25 4.14
N GLN A 605 -12.61 -24.70 4.71
CA GLN A 605 -12.42 -24.67 6.18
C GLN A 605 -12.24 -23.24 6.70
N ALA A 606 -11.44 -22.43 6.01
CA ALA A 606 -11.23 -21.02 6.35
C ALA A 606 -12.55 -20.24 6.25
N ASP A 607 -13.33 -20.47 5.19
CA ASP A 607 -14.63 -19.85 4.98
C ASP A 607 -15.64 -20.30 6.04
N SER A 608 -15.64 -21.58 6.44
CA SER A 608 -16.46 -22.11 7.53
C SER A 608 -16.09 -21.49 8.89
N LYS A 609 -14.80 -21.35 9.19
CA LYS A 609 -14.33 -20.69 10.42
C LYS A 609 -14.69 -19.21 10.42
N LYS A 610 -14.51 -18.51 9.30
CA LYS A 610 -14.89 -17.11 9.13
C LYS A 610 -16.40 -16.90 9.31
N ALA A 611 -17.22 -17.79 8.77
CA ALA A 611 -18.67 -17.74 8.88
C ALA A 611 -19.17 -17.75 10.33
N LYS A 612 -18.42 -18.36 11.27
CA LYS A 612 -18.75 -18.34 12.71
C LYS A 612 -18.71 -16.94 13.33
N PHE A 613 -17.95 -16.03 12.73
CA PHE A 613 -17.81 -14.65 13.21
C PHE A 613 -18.72 -13.66 12.47
N HIS A 614 -19.39 -14.09 11.39
CA HIS A 614 -20.21 -13.21 10.56
C HIS A 614 -21.31 -12.57 11.38
N GLN A 615 -21.32 -11.24 11.39
CA GLN A 615 -22.41 -10.45 11.96
C GLN A 615 -23.38 -10.03 10.84
N PRO A 616 -24.70 -10.11 11.07
CA PRO A 616 -25.70 -9.78 10.06
C PRO A 616 -25.70 -8.32 9.62
N GLU A 617 -25.22 -7.43 10.48
CA GLU A 617 -25.14 -5.99 10.24
C GLU A 617 -23.97 -5.60 9.31
N GLY A 618 -22.89 -6.41 9.25
CA GLY A 618 -21.79 -6.18 8.32
C GLY A 618 -20.41 -6.64 8.75
N ASP A 619 -19.44 -6.34 7.88
CA ASP A 619 -18.04 -6.72 8.01
C ASP A 619 -17.34 -5.99 9.17
N HIS A 620 -17.69 -4.73 9.43
CA HIS A 620 -17.14 -3.94 10.53
C HIS A 620 -17.37 -4.62 11.88
N LEU A 621 -18.59 -5.12 12.11
CA LEU A 621 -18.94 -5.84 13.33
C LEU A 621 -18.40 -7.27 13.34
N THR A 622 -18.19 -7.87 12.16
CA THR A 622 -17.46 -9.13 12.04
C THR A 622 -16.01 -8.99 12.50
N LEU A 623 -15.33 -7.89 12.14
CA LEU A 623 -13.97 -7.59 12.62
C LEU A 623 -13.92 -7.39 14.14
N LEU A 624 -14.92 -6.70 14.70
CA LEU A 624 -15.07 -6.56 16.15
C LEU A 624 -15.23 -7.92 16.84
N ALA A 625 -16.13 -8.77 16.34
CA ALA A 625 -16.37 -10.09 16.91
C ALA A 625 -15.11 -10.98 16.89
N VAL A 626 -14.30 -10.88 15.83
CA VAL A 626 -13.01 -11.56 15.73
C VAL A 626 -12.03 -11.07 16.80
N TYR A 627 -11.89 -9.75 16.96
CA TYR A 627 -10.99 -9.17 17.95
C TYR A 627 -11.42 -9.52 19.38
N ASP A 628 -12.71 -9.44 19.70
CA ASP A 628 -13.24 -9.78 21.02
C ASP A 628 -13.06 -11.27 21.34
N ALA A 629 -13.24 -12.15 20.36
CA ALA A 629 -13.00 -13.57 20.53
C ALA A 629 -11.51 -13.88 20.77
N TRP A 630 -10.61 -13.15 20.11
CA TRP A 630 -9.17 -13.24 20.35
C TRP A 630 -8.76 -12.69 21.72
N ALA A 631 -9.35 -11.58 22.14
CA ALA A 631 -9.12 -11.01 23.46
C ALA A 631 -9.59 -11.97 24.58
N LYS A 632 -10.75 -12.62 24.40
CA LYS A 632 -11.26 -13.66 25.31
C LYS A 632 -10.39 -14.91 25.37
N SER A 633 -9.63 -15.22 24.32
CA SER A 633 -8.65 -16.31 24.31
C SER A 633 -7.28 -15.89 24.85
N ASN A 634 -7.20 -14.78 25.60
CA ASN A 634 -5.97 -14.23 26.16
C ASN A 634 -4.91 -13.92 25.09
N PHE A 635 -5.34 -13.42 23.93
CA PHE A 635 -4.45 -13.05 22.83
C PHE A 635 -3.61 -14.22 22.29
N SER A 636 -4.17 -15.43 22.33
CA SER A 636 -3.48 -16.68 21.98
C SER A 636 -3.11 -16.77 20.49
N ASN A 637 -1.84 -17.06 20.20
CA ASN A 637 -1.36 -17.35 18.84
C ASN A 637 -1.95 -18.66 18.28
N PRO A 638 -1.99 -19.79 19.03
CA PRO A 638 -2.67 -21.01 18.59
C PRO A 638 -4.12 -20.77 18.15
N TRP A 639 -4.87 -19.95 18.89
CA TRP A 639 -6.25 -19.61 18.53
C TRP A 639 -6.34 -18.92 17.17
N CYS A 640 -5.40 -18.03 16.84
CA CYS A 640 -5.35 -17.41 15.52
C CYS A 640 -5.13 -18.44 14.42
N TYR A 641 -4.21 -19.39 14.62
CA TYR A 641 -3.92 -20.44 13.64
C TYR A 641 -5.14 -21.34 13.38
N GLU A 642 -5.83 -21.79 14.43
CA GLU A 642 -7.02 -22.65 14.33
C GLU A 642 -8.22 -21.98 13.65
N ASN A 643 -8.26 -20.65 13.63
CA ASN A 643 -9.32 -19.85 13.03
C ASN A 643 -8.90 -19.16 11.72
N PHE A 644 -7.73 -19.51 11.18
CA PHE A 644 -7.17 -18.91 9.96
C PHE A 644 -7.06 -17.38 10.04
N ILE A 645 -6.61 -16.88 11.19
CA ILE A 645 -6.37 -15.47 11.46
C ILE A 645 -4.86 -15.23 11.54
N GLN A 646 -4.40 -14.12 10.97
CA GLN A 646 -3.00 -13.73 11.01
C GLN A 646 -2.65 -13.08 12.35
N ALA A 647 -1.91 -13.79 13.20
CA ALA A 647 -1.50 -13.30 14.53
C ALA A 647 -0.72 -11.98 14.48
N ARG A 648 0.10 -11.77 13.44
CA ARG A 648 0.86 -10.53 13.23
C ARG A 648 -0.06 -9.32 13.02
N ALA A 649 -1.12 -9.47 12.22
CA ALA A 649 -2.10 -8.41 11.97
C ALA A 649 -2.87 -8.06 13.25
N MET A 650 -3.28 -9.09 14.03
CA MET A 650 -4.00 -8.90 15.29
C MET A 650 -3.16 -8.17 16.36
N ARG A 651 -1.88 -8.55 16.53
CA ARG A 651 -0.96 -7.83 17.42
C ARG A 651 -0.78 -6.38 17.02
N ARG A 652 -0.60 -6.12 15.73
CA ARG A 652 -0.50 -4.75 15.22
C ARG A 652 -1.78 -3.94 15.46
N ALA A 653 -2.96 -4.55 15.31
CA ALA A 653 -4.22 -3.89 15.66
C ALA A 653 -4.28 -3.56 17.17
N GLN A 654 -3.81 -4.46 18.03
CA GLN A 654 -3.69 -4.20 19.46
C GLN A 654 -2.74 -3.03 19.76
N ASP A 655 -1.59 -2.94 19.08
CA ASP A 655 -0.63 -1.85 19.25
C ASP A 655 -1.22 -0.51 18.81
N ILE A 656 -1.93 -0.47 17.68
CA ILE A 656 -2.66 0.73 17.20
C ILE A 656 -3.68 1.16 18.25
N ARG A 657 -4.48 0.23 18.78
CA ARG A 657 -5.46 0.50 19.83
C ARG A 657 -4.78 1.10 21.06
N LYS A 658 -3.70 0.49 21.55
CA LYS A 658 -2.93 0.97 22.72
C LYS A 658 -2.39 2.38 22.54
N GLN A 659 -2.08 2.80 21.32
CA GLN A 659 -1.58 4.15 21.05
C GLN A 659 -2.66 5.21 20.87
N LEU A 660 -3.83 4.82 20.35
CA LEU A 660 -4.94 5.73 20.21
C LEU A 660 -5.59 6.08 21.56
N VAL A 661 -5.56 5.16 22.55
CA VAL A 661 -6.09 5.40 23.90
C VAL A 661 -5.46 6.63 24.58
N PRO A 662 -4.11 6.74 24.73
CA PRO A 662 -3.50 7.92 25.32
C PRO A 662 -3.84 9.24 24.59
N ILE A 663 -4.02 9.20 23.27
CA ILE A 663 -4.43 10.39 22.51
C ILE A 663 -5.84 10.79 22.91
N MET A 664 -6.78 9.83 22.99
CA MET A 664 -8.13 10.09 23.46
C MET A 664 -8.17 10.63 24.89
N ASP A 665 -7.38 10.03 25.79
CA ASP A 665 -7.28 10.45 27.19
C ASP A 665 -6.76 11.90 27.31
N ASN A 666 -5.70 12.24 26.56
CA ASN A 666 -5.14 13.59 26.51
C ASN A 666 -6.18 14.64 26.06
N TYR A 667 -7.09 14.26 25.16
CA TYR A 667 -8.17 15.12 24.67
C TYR A 667 -9.48 14.99 25.48
N LYS A 668 -9.46 14.29 26.62
CA LYS A 668 -10.61 14.08 27.51
C LYS A 668 -11.80 13.44 26.78
N MET A 669 -11.53 12.41 25.99
CA MET A 669 -12.55 11.62 25.30
C MET A 669 -12.82 10.34 26.07
N ASP A 670 -14.00 10.23 26.68
CA ASP A 670 -14.37 9.07 27.48
C ASP A 670 -14.47 7.81 26.62
N ILE A 671 -13.84 6.72 27.07
CA ILE A 671 -13.90 5.42 26.41
C ILE A 671 -15.03 4.60 27.05
N LEU A 672 -16.17 4.57 26.37
CA LEU A 672 -17.38 3.84 26.80
C LEU A 672 -17.78 2.77 25.78
N SER A 673 -18.29 1.64 26.28
CA SER A 673 -18.87 0.57 25.48
C SER A 673 -20.38 0.74 25.30
N ALA A 674 -20.86 0.47 24.08
CA ALA A 674 -22.29 0.40 23.78
C ALA A 674 -22.90 -1.00 24.03
N GLY A 675 -22.09 -1.96 24.47
CA GLY A 675 -22.49 -3.35 24.67
C GLY A 675 -23.01 -3.98 23.38
N ARG A 676 -24.25 -4.49 23.40
CA ARG A 676 -24.90 -5.12 22.23
C ARG A 676 -25.73 -4.15 21.38
N ASN A 677 -25.69 -2.84 21.65
CA ASN A 677 -26.42 -1.88 20.84
C ASN A 677 -25.62 -1.53 19.58
N TYR A 678 -25.70 -2.40 18.57
CA TYR A 678 -24.95 -2.26 17.33
C TYR A 678 -25.39 -1.05 16.49
N GLN A 679 -26.64 -0.59 16.60
CA GLN A 679 -27.12 0.60 15.88
C GLN A 679 -26.30 1.85 16.22
N LYS A 680 -25.89 2.03 17.48
CA LYS A 680 -25.01 3.15 17.87
C LYS A 680 -23.66 3.10 17.16
N ILE A 681 -23.09 1.91 17.03
CA ILE A 681 -21.83 1.67 16.33
C ILE A 681 -22.01 1.95 14.83
N GLN A 682 -23.09 1.43 14.21
CA GLN A 682 -23.39 1.69 12.79
C GLN A 682 -23.55 3.18 12.51
N ARG A 683 -24.28 3.92 13.36
CA ARG A 683 -24.43 5.38 13.24
C ARG A 683 -23.10 6.13 13.36
N ALA A 684 -22.22 5.72 14.28
CA ALA A 684 -20.89 6.31 14.38
C ALA A 684 -20.05 6.08 13.10
N ILE A 685 -20.14 4.88 12.51
CA ILE A 685 -19.46 4.57 11.23
C ILE A 685 -20.04 5.39 10.08
N VAL A 686 -21.37 5.50 9.99
CA VAL A 686 -22.04 6.33 8.97
C VAL A 686 -21.61 7.79 9.07
N ALA A 687 -21.44 8.34 10.27
CA ALA A 687 -21.00 9.72 10.44
C ALA A 687 -19.61 10.00 9.82
N GLY A 688 -18.72 9.01 9.78
CA GLY A 688 -17.40 9.11 9.14
C GLY A 688 -17.41 8.82 7.64
N TYR A 689 -18.23 7.86 7.20
CA TYR A 689 -18.21 7.28 5.85
C TYR A 689 -19.49 7.55 5.02
N PHE A 690 -20.29 8.56 5.37
CA PHE A 690 -21.55 8.88 4.67
C PHE A 690 -21.36 9.15 3.17
N THR A 691 -20.18 9.60 2.72
CA THR A 691 -19.86 9.77 1.29
C THR A 691 -19.79 8.44 0.53
N ASN A 692 -19.51 7.35 1.25
CA ASN A 692 -19.27 6.02 0.70
C ASN A 692 -20.51 5.15 0.86
N ALA A 693 -21.64 5.66 0.37
CA ALA A 693 -22.93 4.96 0.36
C ALA A 693 -23.24 4.44 -1.05
N ALA A 694 -23.80 3.23 -1.12
CA ALA A 694 -24.29 2.64 -2.35
C ALA A 694 -25.70 2.06 -2.17
N LYS A 695 -26.50 2.16 -3.22
CA LYS A 695 -27.85 1.63 -3.29
C LYS A 695 -27.90 0.47 -4.28
N LYS A 696 -28.61 -0.59 -3.93
CA LYS A 696 -28.84 -1.74 -4.81
C LYS A 696 -29.56 -1.29 -6.07
N ASP A 697 -29.00 -1.66 -7.22
CA ASP A 697 -29.61 -1.42 -8.51
C ASP A 697 -30.51 -2.62 -8.88
N PRO A 698 -31.72 -2.40 -9.42
CA PRO A 698 -32.61 -3.49 -9.82
C PRO A 698 -32.06 -4.37 -10.96
N GLN A 699 -31.19 -3.83 -11.81
CA GLN A 699 -30.62 -4.51 -12.98
C GLN A 699 -29.18 -4.96 -12.72
N GLU A 700 -28.32 -4.06 -12.21
CA GLU A 700 -26.87 -4.28 -12.14
C GLU A 700 -26.27 -3.95 -10.77
N GLY A 701 -26.23 -4.94 -9.86
CA GLY A 701 -25.44 -4.86 -8.63
C GLY A 701 -25.84 -3.69 -7.72
N TYR A 702 -24.93 -2.74 -7.53
CA TYR A 702 -25.14 -1.54 -6.72
C TYR A 702 -24.66 -0.30 -7.49
N ARG A 703 -25.23 0.87 -7.20
CA ARG A 703 -24.75 2.17 -7.65
C ARG A 703 -24.29 3.02 -6.48
N THR A 704 -23.14 3.67 -6.63
CA THR A 704 -22.66 4.65 -5.64
C THR A 704 -23.56 5.90 -5.66
N MET A 705 -23.84 6.47 -4.49
CA MET A 705 -24.73 7.63 -4.40
C MET A 705 -24.13 8.89 -5.03
N VAL A 706 -22.81 9.08 -4.90
CA VAL A 706 -22.12 10.31 -5.32
C VAL A 706 -21.94 10.40 -6.83
N GLU A 707 -21.50 9.32 -7.46
CA GLU A 707 -21.09 9.32 -8.87
C GLU A 707 -21.98 8.45 -9.76
N GLY A 708 -22.74 7.51 -9.18
CA GLY A 708 -23.59 6.59 -9.92
C GLY A 708 -22.85 5.41 -10.55
N ASN A 709 -21.59 5.16 -10.16
CA ASN A 709 -20.76 4.06 -10.66
C ASN A 709 -21.33 2.71 -10.22
N VAL A 710 -21.24 1.71 -11.11
CA VAL A 710 -21.72 0.35 -10.84
C VAL A 710 -20.64 -0.41 -10.05
N VAL A 711 -21.00 -0.83 -8.84
CA VAL A 711 -20.12 -1.52 -7.90
C VAL A 711 -20.76 -2.82 -7.41
N TYR A 712 -19.92 -3.77 -6.98
CA TYR A 712 -20.37 -5.09 -6.52
C TYR A 712 -19.87 -5.40 -5.11
N ILE A 713 -20.58 -6.25 -4.37
CA ILE A 713 -20.09 -6.72 -3.07
C ILE A 713 -18.92 -7.68 -3.30
N HIS A 714 -17.80 -7.46 -2.60
CA HIS A 714 -16.67 -8.37 -2.68
C HIS A 714 -17.04 -9.76 -2.11
N PRO A 715 -16.67 -10.89 -2.76
CA PRO A 715 -17.05 -12.24 -2.32
C PRO A 715 -16.59 -12.62 -0.91
N SER A 716 -15.58 -11.93 -0.37
CA SER A 716 -15.11 -12.17 1.00
C SER A 716 -15.98 -11.53 2.08
N SER A 717 -16.96 -10.70 1.72
CA SER A 717 -17.82 -9.99 2.67
C SER A 717 -18.85 -10.93 3.29
N ALA A 718 -19.17 -10.72 4.57
CA ALA A 718 -20.25 -11.41 5.27
C ALA A 718 -21.63 -11.12 4.63
N LEU A 719 -21.76 -10.01 3.88
CA LEU A 719 -23.01 -9.58 3.25
C LEU A 719 -23.20 -10.07 1.81
N PHE A 720 -22.24 -10.81 1.24
CA PHE A 720 -22.26 -11.23 -0.17
C PHE A 720 -23.56 -11.95 -0.58
N ASN A 721 -24.09 -12.83 0.26
CA ASN A 721 -25.32 -13.58 -0.03
C ASN A 721 -26.61 -12.92 0.49
N LYS A 722 -26.54 -11.82 1.23
CA LYS A 722 -27.73 -11.16 1.82
C LYS A 722 -28.30 -10.06 0.94
N SER A 723 -27.42 -9.36 0.20
CA SER A 723 -27.80 -8.32 -0.77
C SER A 723 -28.77 -7.24 -0.22
N PRO A 724 -28.43 -6.56 0.90
CA PRO A 724 -29.24 -5.48 1.47
C PRO A 724 -29.45 -4.31 0.50
N GLU A 725 -30.55 -3.56 0.62
CA GLU A 725 -30.85 -2.47 -0.33
C GLU A 725 -29.86 -1.31 -0.22
N TRP A 726 -29.52 -0.91 1.01
CA TRP A 726 -28.58 0.18 1.28
C TRP A 726 -27.35 -0.33 2.00
N VAL A 727 -26.19 0.06 1.48
CA VAL A 727 -24.90 -0.31 2.06
C VAL A 727 -23.97 0.88 2.17
N LEU A 728 -23.15 0.84 3.21
CA LEU A 728 -21.97 1.66 3.35
C LEU A 728 -20.74 0.80 3.15
N TYR A 729 -19.76 1.32 2.42
CA TYR A 729 -18.49 0.64 2.15
C TYR A 729 -17.30 1.44 2.67
N HIS A 730 -16.24 0.75 3.09
CA HIS A 730 -15.01 1.41 3.53
C HIS A 730 -14.16 1.86 2.34
N GLU A 731 -13.93 0.94 1.40
CA GLU A 731 -13.11 1.15 0.21
C GLU A 731 -13.73 0.45 -1.00
N VAL A 732 -13.43 0.95 -2.19
CA VAL A 732 -13.72 0.27 -3.46
C VAL A 732 -12.38 -0.11 -4.08
N VAL A 733 -12.26 -1.37 -4.48
CA VAL A 733 -11.07 -1.90 -5.12
C VAL A 733 -11.42 -2.28 -6.55
N LEU A 734 -10.70 -1.69 -7.50
CA LEU A 734 -10.78 -2.06 -8.90
C LEU A 734 -9.96 -3.33 -9.14
N THR A 735 -10.63 -4.38 -9.63
CA THR A 735 -9.98 -5.61 -10.10
C THR A 735 -10.42 -5.91 -11.53
N THR A 736 -11.20 -6.97 -11.76
CA THR A 736 -11.96 -7.18 -13.00
C THR A 736 -13.24 -6.36 -13.03
N LYS A 737 -13.82 -6.15 -11.85
CA LYS A 737 -14.96 -5.27 -11.57
C LYS A 737 -14.61 -4.43 -10.35
N GLU A 738 -15.39 -3.37 -10.14
CA GLU A 738 -15.31 -2.55 -8.92
C GLU A 738 -15.99 -3.28 -7.77
N TYR A 739 -15.20 -3.67 -6.76
CA TYR A 739 -15.72 -4.36 -5.59
C TYR A 739 -15.64 -3.48 -4.34
N MET A 740 -16.77 -3.34 -3.65
CA MET A 740 -16.86 -2.77 -2.32
C MET A 740 -16.29 -3.74 -1.29
N ARG A 741 -15.46 -3.24 -0.37
CA ARG A 741 -14.92 -4.00 0.76
C ARG A 741 -15.27 -3.37 2.09
N ASN A 742 -15.29 -4.23 3.12
CA ASN A 742 -15.73 -3.92 4.48
C ASN A 742 -17.08 -3.20 4.48
N ILE A 743 -18.14 -3.96 4.18
CA ILE A 743 -19.47 -3.43 3.92
C ILE A 743 -20.34 -3.53 5.18
N MET A 744 -21.27 -2.60 5.33
CA MET A 744 -22.25 -2.59 6.41
C MET A 744 -23.63 -2.21 5.87
N SER A 745 -24.69 -2.87 6.33
CA SER A 745 -26.06 -2.46 6.02
C SER A 745 -26.40 -1.19 6.79
N ILE A 746 -27.09 -0.26 6.12
CA ILE A 746 -27.48 1.02 6.70
C ILE A 746 -28.95 1.34 6.43
N GLU A 747 -29.53 2.18 7.28
CA GLU A 747 -30.84 2.77 7.01
C GLU A 747 -30.66 4.15 6.35
N PRO A 748 -31.44 4.48 5.31
CA PRO A 748 -31.28 5.74 4.56
C PRO A 748 -31.48 6.98 5.43
N LYS A 749 -32.31 6.89 6.49
CA LYS A 749 -32.57 8.00 7.43
C LYS A 749 -31.30 8.49 8.13
N TRP A 750 -30.35 7.60 8.39
CA TRP A 750 -29.09 7.96 9.05
C TRP A 750 -28.21 8.87 8.19
N LEU A 751 -28.27 8.75 6.86
CA LEU A 751 -27.50 9.61 5.94
C LEU A 751 -27.97 11.07 6.04
N VAL A 752 -29.28 11.28 6.10
CA VAL A 752 -29.89 12.61 6.21
C VAL A 752 -29.67 13.21 7.61
N GLU A 753 -29.79 12.39 8.66
CA GLU A 753 -29.59 12.85 10.04
C GLU A 753 -28.12 13.21 10.36
N LEU A 754 -27.17 12.40 9.89
CA LEU A 754 -25.75 12.53 10.27
C LEU A 754 -24.95 13.43 9.32
N ALA A 755 -25.44 13.64 8.10
CA ALA A 755 -24.81 14.50 7.11
C ALA A 755 -25.84 15.38 6.37
N PRO A 756 -26.57 16.27 7.08
CA PRO A 756 -27.62 17.10 6.49
C PRO A 756 -27.10 18.13 5.47
N ASN A 757 -25.81 18.48 5.57
CA ASN A 757 -25.18 19.38 4.59
C ASN A 757 -24.94 18.67 3.25
N PHE A 758 -24.77 17.34 3.27
CA PHE A 758 -24.45 16.54 2.09
C PHE A 758 -25.67 15.83 1.50
N TYR A 759 -26.60 15.37 2.35
CA TYR A 759 -27.83 14.69 1.94
C TYR A 759 -29.07 15.46 2.37
N ARG A 760 -30.12 15.39 1.54
CA ARG A 760 -31.46 15.92 1.84
C ARG A 760 -32.53 14.85 1.63
N LYS A 761 -33.66 14.97 2.35
CA LYS A 761 -34.87 14.20 2.06
C LYS A 761 -35.40 14.66 0.70
N ALA A 762 -35.66 13.73 -0.21
CA ALA A 762 -36.26 14.03 -1.50
C ALA A 762 -37.65 14.64 -1.30
N ASP A 763 -37.98 15.66 -2.08
CA ASP A 763 -39.31 16.26 -2.08
C ASP A 763 -40.31 15.25 -2.67
N PRO A 764 -41.30 14.75 -1.89
CA PRO A 764 -42.25 13.75 -2.37
C PRO A 764 -43.11 14.27 -3.54
N THR A 765 -43.17 15.59 -3.74
CA THR A 765 -43.93 16.22 -4.83
C THR A 765 -43.16 16.35 -6.14
N LYS A 766 -41.85 16.09 -6.15
CA LYS A 766 -40.99 16.24 -7.33
C LYS A 766 -40.28 14.94 -7.67
N LEU A 767 -40.29 14.58 -8.96
CA LEU A 767 -39.45 13.51 -9.48
C LEU A 767 -37.97 13.84 -9.25
N THR A 768 -37.28 12.96 -8.55
CA THR A 768 -35.84 13.05 -8.30
C THR A 768 -35.06 13.07 -9.61
N ARG A 769 -33.87 13.67 -9.60
CA ARG A 769 -33.01 13.76 -10.80
C ARG A 769 -32.73 12.38 -11.41
N GLN A 770 -32.55 11.37 -10.55
CA GLN A 770 -32.34 9.98 -10.96
C GLN A 770 -33.58 9.39 -11.64
N LYS A 771 -34.76 9.50 -11.03
CA LYS A 771 -36.03 9.01 -11.61
C LYS A 771 -36.39 9.67 -12.94
N ARG A 772 -35.96 10.93 -13.16
CA ARG A 772 -36.13 11.61 -14.46
C ARG A 772 -35.24 11.04 -15.56
N MET A 773 -34.09 10.47 -15.20
CA MET A 773 -33.13 9.88 -16.13
C MET A 773 -33.35 8.38 -16.36
N GLU A 774 -34.13 7.72 -15.49
CA GLU A 774 -34.50 6.32 -15.65
C GLU A 774 -35.30 6.11 -16.93
N ARG A 775 -34.89 5.11 -17.71
CA ARG A 775 -35.60 4.65 -18.90
C ARG A 775 -36.08 3.24 -18.63
N ILE A 776 -37.36 3.01 -18.88
CA ILE A 776 -37.98 1.69 -18.80
C ILE A 776 -37.87 1.02 -20.17
N GLU A 777 -37.33 -0.19 -20.17
CA GLU A 777 -37.30 -1.07 -21.33
C GLU A 777 -38.27 -2.23 -21.11
N PRO A 778 -38.93 -2.74 -22.17
CA PRO A 778 -39.77 -3.92 -22.06
C PRO A 778 -38.94 -5.15 -21.69
N LEU A 779 -39.60 -6.15 -21.11
CA LEU A 779 -38.97 -7.43 -20.77
C LEU A 779 -38.31 -8.06 -22.00
N PHE A 780 -37.17 -8.72 -21.79
CA PHE A 780 -36.43 -9.39 -22.84
C PHE A 780 -37.29 -10.49 -23.48
N ASP A 781 -37.48 -10.39 -24.80
CA ASP A 781 -38.14 -11.39 -25.61
C ASP A 781 -37.11 -12.06 -26.53
N ARG A 782 -36.90 -13.37 -26.35
CA ARG A 782 -35.93 -14.14 -27.13
C ARG A 782 -36.30 -14.24 -28.61
N TYR A 783 -37.58 -14.12 -28.95
CA TYR A 783 -38.09 -14.34 -30.31
C TYR A 783 -38.02 -13.09 -31.18
N ASN A 784 -37.95 -11.91 -30.57
CA ASN A 784 -37.94 -10.64 -31.27
C ASN A 784 -36.56 -9.97 -31.16
N PRO A 785 -36.06 -9.33 -32.23
CA PRO A 785 -34.83 -8.56 -32.16
C PRO A 785 -34.97 -7.43 -31.11
N PRO A 786 -33.88 -7.10 -30.38
CA PRO A 786 -33.87 -5.96 -29.45
C PRO A 786 -34.39 -4.71 -30.15
N ASP A 787 -35.23 -3.89 -29.53
CA ASP A 787 -35.78 -2.63 -30.10
C ASP A 787 -36.69 -2.76 -31.34
N SER A 788 -37.08 -3.96 -31.77
CA SER A 788 -38.04 -4.17 -32.87
C SER A 788 -39.46 -3.66 -32.56
N TRP A 789 -39.77 -3.46 -31.29
CA TRP A 789 -40.99 -2.86 -30.79
C TRP A 789 -41.03 -1.33 -30.99
N ARG A 790 -39.88 -0.67 -31.22
CA ARG A 790 -39.81 0.79 -31.37
C ARG A 790 -40.43 1.21 -32.71
N LEU A 791 -41.39 2.13 -32.66
CA LEU A 791 -42.05 2.70 -33.86
C LEU A 791 -41.05 3.33 -34.85
N SER A 792 -39.95 3.89 -34.36
CA SER A 792 -38.89 4.47 -35.19
C SER A 792 -38.22 3.43 -36.10
N ARG A 793 -38.17 2.17 -35.67
CA ARG A 793 -37.53 1.07 -36.40
C ARG A 793 -38.46 0.35 -37.37
N ARG A 794 -39.76 0.61 -37.27
CA ARG A 794 -40.78 0.13 -38.23
C ARG A 794 -41.07 1.13 -39.35
N ARG A 795 -40.55 2.37 -39.26
CA ARG A 795 -40.76 3.45 -40.22
C ARG A 795 -39.56 3.69 -41.16
N GLY A 796 -38.48 2.95 -41.00
CA GLY A 796 -37.37 2.83 -41.96
C GLY A 796 -37.18 1.37 -42.30
#